data_AF-A0A421AX37-F1
#
_entry.id   AF-A0A421AX37-F1
#
_cell.length_a   1.000
_cell.length_b   1.000
_cell.length_c   1.000
_cell.angle_alpha   90.00
_cell.angle_beta   90.00
_cell.angle_gamma   90.00
#
_symmetry.space_group_name_H-M   'P 1'
#
loop_
_entity.id
_entity.type
_entity.pdbx_description
1 polymer ?
#
loop_
_entity_poly.entity_id
_entity_poly.type
_entity_poly.pdbx_seq_one_letter_code
_entity_poly.pdbx_strand_id
1 'polypeptide(L)'
;MSSTSSGPARGTARDTDRPGRDTGRRDVDAGRPDRDTADAALDALVAHRLPYLIGVRHHSPAVAAVVPALLEAAAPEVVLVELPEEMGEWLPHLAEPGLSAPVALSGAGRDGGGLAFYPFADFSPELAAIRWAVRAGVEVKTCDLPLSRQGERYQERAASATPLADALRHKVTGRDGDDLWDRLVEAAAPGQTPEAIRRTALYVGWALRTDGTVDPFDLRREAWMRQVMADTGDRPCAAVIGSYHAAALLGGEPIEQEPASAREVITSLVPYTFAMLDERSGYPAGIRDPEWQQAVLTAAGDPGGVEAAAAEVIVRVCVRVRELGHPAGPGEAREALRLAVDLARLRGLPAPGRSEVVEAIQTVLTHAEPLGRGRVVARAAGDVLIGKRTGGLAPGTPRSGLAPSVEALLAELRLPNPDSRDQVDLRLDPARSDRDARREVTLNRLILLGVPYAESTGTTGVGGADAITTRWTATWTPATAATLPVAGLWGPTLPLAAAGRLRARRADRDGHTARDVVTDLADAARCGLDDLLGDILTDAATVLPASATLGELLAALDLLDRLRAGHLPGGGDLDADLPRTLETAAVAQLDGLAGSDSAADARSLVELGQRHDAHGTGLRLASALRRLTDDGAPLIAGAAAATRVLLGLLPPGDLGERAASLVDNATTTSGRDTLRGFLTGSLAAAEPLLEAPEALTPLLDRVGALTDRQFLDRLPTLRAAFATVGPTPRRRITDVVEQHTGARIDTALDPVLMARWVEAEHAAVAVLAAHGLHHGHFTAPPAEDGQEPVVHQGIPPVTRWRLVLGSRADQADGSARRYAAALDELYGMDRGEGADRHGIGGGGGTPFPNTREWAAELGELFGTRVREEVLAAAVEGGRVDAALQIDPDSVRPSVDLLRTVLALSGGLPEATVARLRPLVARLVRELTTQLAVRLRPALTGISLPVPSRRPGGGLDLRRTVRANLATARRGDDGRVIVLPDRPVFRGKARRTSDWRLVLVVDVSGSMEASTVWSALTAAVFAGVPALSTHFLAFSTEVIDLTDHVDDPLALLLEVSVGGGTDIAGALRHARGLVTVPDRTLVILISDFEEGGPVGPLLAQVKELTATGVSLLGCASLDDTGTARYSTAIAAGLVAAGMPIAALSPLELANWVGEKVRG
;
A
#
# COMPACT_ATOMS: atom_id res chain seq x y z
N MET A 1 -65.24 -55.09 -12.38
CA MET A 1 -65.83 -54.31 -11.29
C MET A 1 -65.30 -52.90 -11.47
N SER A 2 -66.03 -52.03 -12.17
CA SER A 2 -67.10 -51.17 -11.62
C SER A 2 -66.50 -50.11 -10.68
N SER A 3 -66.67 -48.79 -10.88
CA SER A 3 -67.46 -48.06 -11.90
C SER A 3 -67.24 -46.54 -11.75
N THR A 4 -67.36 -45.76 -12.86
CA THR A 4 -67.89 -44.36 -12.97
C THR A 4 -67.37 -43.24 -12.05
N SER A 5 -67.27 -41.95 -12.41
CA SER A 5 -67.29 -41.10 -13.62
C SER A 5 -66.93 -39.68 -13.11
N SER A 6 -66.39 -38.69 -13.82
CA SER A 6 -66.68 -38.14 -15.15
C SER A 6 -65.62 -37.09 -15.55
N GLY A 7 -65.36 -36.86 -16.84
CA GLY A 7 -64.67 -35.66 -17.35
C GLY A 7 -65.59 -34.82 -18.25
N PRO A 8 -65.09 -34.12 -19.29
CA PRO A 8 -63.73 -33.60 -19.49
C PRO A 8 -63.66 -32.20 -20.19
N ALA A 9 -62.46 -31.60 -20.30
CA ALA A 9 -62.04 -30.85 -21.51
C ALA A 9 -60.50 -30.66 -21.59
N ARG A 10 -59.89 -31.31 -22.61
CA ARG A 10 -58.59 -31.12 -23.31
C ARG A 10 -57.63 -30.00 -22.82
N GLY A 11 -56.30 -30.17 -22.67
CA GLY A 11 -55.33 -31.19 -23.17
C GLY A 11 -54.34 -30.57 -24.18
N THR A 12 -53.05 -30.94 -24.35
CA THR A 12 -52.19 -32.06 -23.88
C THR A 12 -50.69 -31.65 -23.97
N ALA A 13 -49.85 -31.80 -22.93
CA ALA A 13 -48.94 -32.93 -22.60
C ALA A 13 -47.55 -32.95 -23.31
N ARG A 14 -46.48 -33.16 -22.52
CA ARG A 14 -45.05 -33.30 -22.91
C ARG A 14 -44.66 -34.77 -23.11
N ASP A 15 -43.47 -35.03 -23.66
CA ASP A 15 -42.74 -36.29 -23.49
C ASP A 15 -41.21 -36.06 -23.33
N THR A 16 -40.51 -36.98 -22.66
CA THR A 16 -39.07 -36.94 -22.33
C THR A 16 -38.51 -38.34 -22.06
N ASP A 17 -37.42 -38.77 -22.72
CA ASP A 17 -36.10 -38.93 -22.05
C ASP A 17 -34.92 -39.16 -23.04
N ARG A 18 -33.70 -39.19 -22.49
CA ARG A 18 -32.34 -39.03 -23.07
C ARG A 18 -31.50 -40.35 -23.05
N PRO A 19 -30.16 -40.35 -23.25
CA PRO A 19 -29.38 -39.84 -24.39
C PRO A 19 -28.26 -40.81 -24.90
N GLY A 20 -27.65 -40.50 -26.05
CA GLY A 20 -26.39 -41.10 -26.51
C GLY A 20 -25.49 -40.06 -27.20
N ARG A 21 -24.16 -40.19 -27.10
CA ARG A 21 -23.18 -39.21 -27.60
C ARG A 21 -23.14 -39.15 -29.13
N ASP A 22 -23.13 -37.96 -29.71
CA ASP A 22 -22.36 -37.67 -30.94
C ASP A 22 -21.90 -36.20 -30.99
N THR A 23 -20.80 -35.95 -31.69
CA THR A 23 -20.07 -34.67 -31.76
C THR A 23 -20.66 -33.72 -32.80
N GLY A 24 -21.47 -32.76 -32.34
CA GLY A 24 -22.02 -31.68 -33.17
C GLY A 24 -21.30 -30.34 -32.96
N ARG A 25 -20.33 -30.03 -33.82
CA ARG A 25 -19.76 -28.67 -33.97
C ARG A 25 -20.89 -27.75 -34.46
N ARG A 26 -21.46 -26.94 -33.57
CA ARG A 26 -22.40 -25.88 -33.95
C ARG A 26 -21.59 -24.65 -34.36
N ASP A 27 -21.72 -24.25 -35.62
CA ASP A 27 -21.33 -22.92 -36.04
C ASP A 27 -22.17 -21.90 -35.25
N VAL A 28 -21.48 -20.99 -34.58
CA VAL A 28 -22.09 -19.80 -33.97
C VAL A 28 -21.94 -18.70 -35.01
N ASP A 29 -22.89 -18.64 -35.94
CA ASP A 29 -22.97 -17.57 -36.93
C ASP A 29 -23.43 -16.28 -36.23
N ALA A 30 -22.45 -15.55 -35.69
CA ALA A 30 -22.66 -14.22 -35.14
C ALA A 30 -22.93 -13.25 -36.31
N GLY A 31 -24.20 -12.87 -36.47
CA GLY A 31 -24.69 -12.17 -37.65
C GLY A 31 -23.90 -10.91 -37.98
N ARG A 32 -23.21 -10.94 -39.12
CA ARG A 32 -22.75 -9.70 -39.78
C ARG A 32 -23.98 -8.91 -40.26
N PRO A 33 -24.00 -7.58 -40.12
CA PRO A 33 -24.97 -6.75 -40.82
C PRO A 33 -24.79 -6.93 -42.33
N ASP A 34 -25.91 -7.07 -43.04
CA ASP A 34 -25.89 -7.15 -44.51
C ASP A 34 -25.44 -5.81 -45.09
N ARG A 35 -24.73 -5.82 -46.23
CA ARG A 35 -24.08 -4.61 -46.77
C ARG A 35 -25.09 -3.50 -47.05
N ASP A 36 -26.26 -3.87 -47.56
CA ASP A 36 -27.37 -2.96 -47.84
C ASP A 36 -27.92 -2.29 -46.57
N THR A 37 -27.80 -2.92 -45.40
CA THR A 37 -28.20 -2.33 -44.11
C THR A 37 -27.18 -1.33 -43.56
N ALA A 38 -25.89 -1.51 -43.85
CA ALA A 38 -24.83 -0.58 -43.46
C ALA A 38 -24.91 0.73 -44.27
N ASP A 39 -25.08 0.62 -45.59
CA ASP A 39 -25.21 1.78 -46.47
C ASP A 39 -26.49 2.58 -46.15
N ALA A 40 -27.61 1.90 -45.85
CA ALA A 40 -28.86 2.56 -45.43
C ALA A 40 -28.74 3.29 -44.08
N ALA A 41 -28.03 2.72 -43.09
CA ALA A 41 -27.79 3.37 -41.80
C ALA A 41 -26.88 4.60 -41.94
N LEU A 42 -25.86 4.54 -42.81
CA LEU A 42 -24.99 5.67 -43.11
C LEU A 42 -25.73 6.79 -43.84
N ASP A 43 -26.58 6.46 -44.81
CA ASP A 43 -27.36 7.47 -45.54
C ASP A 43 -28.36 8.17 -44.60
N ALA A 44 -28.94 7.47 -43.61
CA ALA A 44 -29.74 8.10 -42.56
C ALA A 44 -28.94 9.08 -41.68
N LEU A 45 -27.72 8.71 -41.26
CA LEU A 45 -26.80 9.60 -40.53
C LEU A 45 -26.46 10.87 -41.33
N VAL A 46 -26.10 10.71 -42.60
CA VAL A 46 -25.67 11.81 -43.48
C VAL A 46 -26.82 12.73 -43.84
N ALA A 47 -28.02 12.17 -44.05
CA ALA A 47 -29.24 12.90 -44.37
C ALA A 47 -29.86 13.64 -43.17
N HIS A 48 -29.44 13.36 -41.93
CA HIS A 48 -29.97 14.04 -40.74
C HIS A 48 -29.71 15.55 -40.77
N ARG A 49 -30.71 16.34 -40.33
CA ARG A 49 -30.68 17.82 -40.39
C ARG A 49 -31.06 18.53 -39.08
N LEU A 50 -31.71 17.84 -38.14
CA LEU A 50 -32.12 18.39 -36.84
C LEU A 50 -31.76 17.38 -35.73
N PRO A 51 -30.49 17.31 -35.30
CA PRO A 51 -29.36 18.16 -35.67
C PRO A 51 -28.67 17.74 -36.98
N TYR A 52 -27.95 18.68 -37.58
CA TYR A 52 -26.92 18.40 -38.59
C TYR A 52 -25.70 17.78 -37.90
N LEU A 53 -25.53 16.47 -38.08
CA LEU A 53 -24.50 15.69 -37.39
C LEU A 53 -23.11 15.91 -38.01
N ILE A 54 -22.14 16.34 -37.19
CA ILE A 54 -20.71 16.40 -37.50
C ILE A 54 -19.99 15.49 -36.50
N GLY A 55 -19.69 14.26 -36.92
CA GLY A 55 -18.94 13.31 -36.11
C GLY A 55 -17.46 13.68 -36.06
N VAL A 56 -16.88 13.74 -34.86
CA VAL A 56 -15.48 14.17 -34.65
C VAL A 56 -14.67 13.17 -33.82
N ARG A 57 -13.36 13.40 -33.77
CA ARG A 57 -12.46 12.98 -32.71
C ARG A 57 -11.93 14.26 -32.07
N HIS A 58 -11.79 14.27 -30.75
CA HIS A 58 -11.39 15.42 -29.94
C HIS A 58 -10.16 16.17 -30.46
N HIS A 59 -9.24 15.45 -31.09
CA HIS A 59 -8.13 16.01 -31.85
C HIS A 59 -8.16 15.40 -33.26
N SER A 60 -8.39 16.25 -34.27
CA SER A 60 -8.51 15.86 -35.68
C SER A 60 -8.22 17.07 -36.56
N PRO A 61 -6.99 17.25 -37.07
CA PRO A 61 -6.67 18.39 -37.94
C PRO A 61 -7.47 18.39 -39.24
N ALA A 62 -7.76 17.22 -39.83
CA ALA A 62 -8.59 17.13 -41.03
C ALA A 62 -10.02 17.63 -40.80
N VAL A 63 -10.66 17.21 -39.71
CA VAL A 63 -12.04 17.62 -39.42
C VAL A 63 -12.08 19.08 -38.93
N ALA A 64 -11.15 19.50 -38.08
CA ALA A 64 -11.07 20.89 -37.59
C ALA A 64 -10.89 21.92 -38.73
N ALA A 65 -10.15 21.57 -39.78
CA ALA A 65 -10.00 22.42 -40.96
C ALA A 65 -11.32 22.64 -41.73
N VAL A 66 -12.23 21.67 -41.72
CA VAL A 66 -13.49 21.71 -42.50
C VAL A 66 -14.74 22.04 -41.69
N VAL A 67 -14.72 21.92 -40.36
CA VAL A 67 -15.85 22.30 -39.47
C VAL A 67 -16.42 23.68 -39.79
N PRO A 68 -15.64 24.76 -39.97
CA PRO A 68 -16.19 26.08 -40.29
C PRO A 68 -17.00 26.07 -41.59
N ALA A 69 -16.54 25.37 -42.63
CA ALA A 69 -17.26 25.27 -43.91
C ALA A 69 -18.52 24.39 -43.82
N LEU A 70 -18.50 23.35 -42.98
CA LEU A 70 -19.66 22.50 -42.70
C LEU A 70 -20.75 23.27 -41.94
N LEU A 71 -20.37 24.07 -40.94
CA LEU A 71 -21.30 24.89 -40.16
C LEU A 71 -21.88 26.04 -41.01
N GLU A 72 -21.05 26.70 -41.83
CA GLU A 72 -21.51 27.71 -42.79
C GLU A 72 -22.56 27.16 -43.77
N ALA A 73 -22.34 25.93 -44.29
CA ALA A 73 -23.27 25.27 -45.19
C ALA A 73 -24.55 24.77 -44.51
N ALA A 74 -24.50 24.48 -43.21
CA ALA A 74 -25.65 24.03 -42.42
C ALA A 74 -26.51 25.18 -41.88
N ALA A 75 -25.93 26.38 -41.72
CA ALA A 75 -26.57 27.58 -41.17
C ALA A 75 -27.37 27.35 -39.86
N PRO A 76 -26.76 26.76 -38.81
CA PRO A 76 -27.44 26.50 -37.53
C PRO A 76 -27.66 27.79 -36.72
N GLU A 77 -28.74 27.82 -35.94
CA GLU A 77 -28.96 28.78 -34.85
C GLU A 77 -28.31 28.34 -33.53
N VAL A 78 -28.06 27.04 -33.36
CA VAL A 78 -27.42 26.44 -32.17
C VAL A 78 -26.35 25.42 -32.58
N VAL A 79 -25.18 25.49 -31.99
CA VAL A 79 -24.14 24.45 -32.08
C VAL A 79 -24.06 23.71 -30.74
N LEU A 80 -24.32 22.41 -30.76
CA LEU A 80 -24.11 21.50 -29.63
C LEU A 80 -22.67 20.96 -29.70
N VAL A 81 -21.96 20.98 -28.57
CA VAL A 81 -20.57 20.51 -28.45
C VAL A 81 -20.47 19.48 -27.31
N GLU A 82 -19.74 18.38 -27.54
CA GLU A 82 -19.49 17.34 -26.54
C GLU A 82 -18.55 17.82 -25.42
N LEU A 83 -19.13 18.51 -24.44
CA LEU A 83 -18.48 18.95 -23.20
C LEU A 83 -19.50 18.87 -22.05
N PRO A 84 -19.05 18.64 -20.79
CA PRO A 84 -19.93 18.66 -19.62
C PRO A 84 -20.63 20.00 -19.43
N GLU A 85 -21.81 19.99 -18.82
CA GLU A 85 -22.62 21.18 -18.55
C GLU A 85 -21.84 22.28 -17.81
N GLU A 86 -21.07 21.91 -16.77
CA GLU A 86 -20.31 22.85 -15.95
C GLU A 86 -19.21 23.60 -16.74
N MET A 87 -18.83 23.12 -17.94
CA MET A 87 -17.85 23.77 -18.81
C MET A 87 -18.43 24.91 -19.66
N GLY A 88 -19.76 25.07 -19.69
CA GLY A 88 -20.45 26.02 -20.57
C GLY A 88 -20.08 27.49 -20.35
N GLU A 89 -19.74 27.88 -19.12
CA GLU A 89 -19.34 29.26 -18.79
C GLU A 89 -18.02 29.70 -19.45
N TRP A 90 -17.16 28.75 -19.81
CA TRP A 90 -15.85 29.02 -20.40
C TRP A 90 -15.85 29.12 -21.93
N LEU A 91 -16.97 28.77 -22.59
CA LEU A 91 -17.09 28.81 -24.06
C LEU A 91 -16.78 30.19 -24.68
N PRO A 92 -17.22 31.33 -24.11
CA PRO A 92 -16.84 32.65 -24.64
C PRO A 92 -15.33 32.90 -24.54
N HIS A 93 -14.70 32.47 -23.45
CA HIS A 93 -13.26 32.65 -23.23
C HIS A 93 -12.40 31.79 -24.17
N LEU A 94 -12.86 30.59 -24.56
CA LEU A 94 -12.22 29.76 -25.59
C LEU A 94 -12.23 30.40 -26.99
N ALA A 95 -13.19 31.30 -27.25
CA ALA A 95 -13.33 32.00 -28.52
C ALA A 95 -12.56 33.35 -28.59
N GLU A 96 -12.01 33.83 -27.47
CA GLU A 96 -11.32 35.13 -27.40
C GLU A 96 -10.12 35.20 -28.36
N PRO A 97 -9.99 36.24 -29.21
CA PRO A 97 -8.87 36.39 -30.14
C PRO A 97 -7.49 36.45 -29.47
N GLY A 98 -7.44 36.78 -28.17
CA GLY A 98 -6.20 36.80 -27.38
C GLY A 98 -5.77 35.44 -26.84
N LEU A 99 -6.56 34.37 -27.00
CA LEU A 99 -6.24 33.03 -26.51
C LEU A 99 -5.48 32.22 -27.57
N SER A 100 -4.29 31.73 -27.21
CA SER A 100 -3.50 30.81 -28.03
C SER A 100 -3.60 29.38 -27.50
N ALA A 101 -3.91 28.43 -28.36
CA ALA A 101 -3.92 27.01 -28.02
C ALA A 101 -2.47 26.45 -28.03
N PRO A 102 -2.15 25.39 -27.26
CA PRO A 102 -3.07 24.55 -26.50
C PRO A 102 -3.45 25.07 -25.11
N VAL A 103 -4.72 24.99 -24.77
CA VAL A 103 -5.29 25.30 -23.44
C VAL A 103 -6.05 24.08 -22.92
N ALA A 104 -6.50 24.06 -21.68
CA ALA A 104 -7.44 23.05 -21.20
C ALA A 104 -8.51 23.64 -20.30
N LEU A 105 -9.73 23.14 -20.45
CA LEU A 105 -10.70 23.23 -19.37
C LEU A 105 -10.41 22.12 -18.37
N SER A 106 -10.48 22.47 -17.09
CA SER A 106 -10.26 21.58 -15.97
C SER A 106 -11.46 21.61 -15.04
N GLY A 107 -11.75 20.50 -14.39
CA GLY A 107 -12.82 20.39 -13.40
C GLY A 107 -12.38 19.49 -12.25
N ALA A 108 -12.69 19.87 -11.01
CA ALA A 108 -12.36 19.11 -9.81
C ALA A 108 -13.38 19.35 -8.68
N GLY A 109 -13.44 18.43 -7.72
CA GLY A 109 -14.19 18.63 -6.47
C GLY A 109 -13.54 19.68 -5.57
N ARG A 110 -14.30 20.17 -4.57
CA ARG A 110 -13.84 21.18 -3.58
C ARG A 110 -12.59 20.78 -2.79
N ASP A 111 -12.32 19.48 -2.69
CA ASP A 111 -11.17 18.86 -2.03
C ASP A 111 -9.95 18.68 -2.94
N GLY A 112 -10.08 18.98 -4.24
CA GLY A 112 -9.09 18.68 -5.28
C GLY A 112 -9.22 17.28 -5.89
N GLY A 113 -10.16 16.46 -5.40
CA GLY A 113 -10.43 15.13 -5.92
C GLY A 113 -11.09 15.14 -7.30
N GLY A 114 -10.91 14.07 -8.06
CA GLY A 114 -11.58 13.89 -9.36
C GLY A 114 -11.15 14.88 -10.45
N LEU A 115 -9.92 15.40 -10.39
CA LEU A 115 -9.37 16.34 -11.37
C LEU A 115 -9.41 15.76 -12.79
N ALA A 116 -10.25 16.35 -13.65
CA ALA A 116 -10.40 16.00 -15.06
C ALA A 116 -9.92 17.15 -15.97
N PHE A 117 -9.32 16.79 -17.12
CA PHE A 117 -8.85 17.72 -18.14
C PHE A 117 -9.50 17.48 -19.50
N TYR A 118 -9.96 18.56 -20.11
CA TYR A 118 -10.51 18.66 -21.46
C TYR A 118 -9.63 19.65 -22.23
N PRO A 119 -8.49 19.19 -22.77
CA PRO A 119 -7.52 20.03 -23.46
C PRO A 119 -8.00 20.35 -24.89
N PHE A 120 -7.69 21.54 -25.38
CA PHE A 120 -7.99 21.97 -26.74
C PHE A 120 -6.72 22.45 -27.44
N ALA A 121 -6.57 22.07 -28.70
CA ALA A 121 -5.59 22.57 -29.64
C ALA A 121 -6.31 23.29 -30.80
N ASP A 122 -5.57 24.01 -31.66
CA ASP A 122 -6.17 24.59 -32.87
C ASP A 122 -6.74 23.51 -33.82
N PHE A 123 -6.24 22.26 -33.72
CA PHE A 123 -6.74 21.08 -34.43
C PHE A 123 -7.84 20.30 -33.68
N SER A 124 -8.48 20.90 -32.66
CA SER A 124 -9.67 20.32 -32.01
C SER A 124 -10.94 20.82 -32.73
N PRO A 125 -11.72 19.94 -33.39
CA PRO A 125 -12.92 20.32 -34.12
C PRO A 125 -13.94 21.12 -33.30
N GLU A 126 -14.03 20.81 -32.01
CA GLU A 126 -14.87 21.49 -31.01
C GLU A 126 -14.43 22.95 -30.82
N LEU A 127 -13.12 23.21 -30.68
CA LEU A 127 -12.59 24.57 -30.58
C LEU A 127 -12.79 25.36 -31.88
N ALA A 128 -12.66 24.70 -33.04
CA ALA A 128 -12.95 25.30 -34.34
C ALA A 128 -14.44 25.68 -34.46
N ALA A 129 -15.35 24.83 -33.98
CA ALA A 129 -16.79 25.08 -33.93
C ALA A 129 -17.14 26.25 -33.00
N ILE A 130 -16.63 26.25 -31.77
CA ILE A 130 -16.82 27.33 -30.78
C ILE A 130 -16.35 28.68 -31.36
N ARG A 131 -15.13 28.71 -31.91
CA ARG A 131 -14.56 29.93 -32.52
C ARG A 131 -15.30 30.38 -33.77
N TRP A 132 -15.89 29.49 -34.57
CA TRP A 132 -16.77 29.87 -35.69
C TRP A 132 -18.09 30.45 -35.18
N ALA A 133 -18.77 29.75 -34.25
CA ALA A 133 -20.09 30.12 -33.77
C ALA A 133 -20.10 31.50 -33.09
N VAL A 134 -19.12 31.78 -32.22
CA VAL A 134 -18.99 33.09 -31.57
C VAL A 134 -18.74 34.22 -32.58
N ARG A 135 -17.97 33.97 -33.67
CA ARG A 135 -17.80 34.96 -34.75
C ARG A 135 -19.06 35.14 -35.61
N ALA A 136 -19.86 34.08 -35.77
CA ALA A 136 -21.10 34.10 -36.53
C ALA A 136 -22.31 34.62 -35.73
N GLY A 137 -22.18 34.81 -34.41
CA GLY A 137 -23.29 35.16 -33.52
C GLY A 137 -24.25 34.01 -33.22
N VAL A 138 -23.79 32.77 -33.41
CA VAL A 138 -24.55 31.53 -33.21
C VAL A 138 -24.40 31.04 -31.77
N GLU A 139 -25.49 30.57 -31.17
CA GLU A 139 -25.49 30.06 -29.79
C GLU A 139 -24.70 28.74 -29.69
N VAL A 140 -23.90 28.57 -28.64
CA VAL A 140 -23.18 27.30 -28.37
C VAL A 140 -23.67 26.73 -27.06
N LYS A 141 -24.01 25.43 -27.04
CA LYS A 141 -24.36 24.69 -25.82
C LYS A 141 -23.47 23.46 -25.65
N THR A 142 -23.08 23.20 -24.41
CA THR A 142 -22.51 21.93 -23.95
C THR A 142 -23.60 20.87 -23.90
N CYS A 143 -23.32 19.64 -24.36
CA CYS A 143 -24.31 18.57 -24.44
C CYS A 143 -23.88 17.21 -23.85
N ASP A 144 -22.73 17.13 -23.18
CA ASP A 144 -22.28 15.90 -22.49
C ASP A 144 -22.64 15.89 -21.00
N LEU A 145 -22.58 14.71 -20.39
CA LEU A 145 -23.00 14.44 -19.01
C LEU A 145 -22.23 15.32 -17.99
N PRO A 146 -22.92 15.98 -17.04
CA PRO A 146 -22.30 16.84 -16.04
C PRO A 146 -21.25 16.10 -15.18
N LEU A 147 -20.15 16.76 -14.85
CA LEU A 147 -19.04 16.22 -14.06
C LEU A 147 -19.52 15.67 -12.71
N SER A 148 -20.45 16.39 -12.06
CA SER A 148 -21.15 16.01 -10.83
C SER A 148 -21.91 14.66 -10.90
N ARG A 149 -22.11 14.12 -12.11
CA ARG A 149 -22.83 12.85 -12.40
C ARG A 149 -21.97 11.76 -13.05
N GLN A 150 -20.71 12.05 -13.39
CA GLN A 150 -19.81 11.07 -14.03
C GLN A 150 -19.37 9.97 -13.05
N GLY A 151 -19.20 10.32 -11.76
CA GLY A 151 -18.84 9.39 -10.68
C GLY A 151 -17.34 9.06 -10.59
N GLU A 152 -16.96 8.25 -9.60
CA GLU A 152 -15.56 7.85 -9.37
C GLU A 152 -15.14 6.73 -10.34
N ARG A 153 -14.99 7.06 -11.63
CA ARG A 153 -14.47 6.14 -12.66
C ARG A 153 -13.50 6.80 -13.64
N TYR A 154 -12.24 6.91 -13.21
CA TYR A 154 -11.08 6.99 -14.10
C TYR A 154 -10.21 5.72 -14.07
N GLN A 155 -10.72 4.64 -13.45
CA GLN A 155 -10.08 3.32 -13.44
C GLN A 155 -10.48 2.52 -14.69
N GLU A 156 -9.46 2.24 -15.51
CA GLU A 156 -9.40 1.29 -16.62
C GLU A 156 -10.67 1.09 -17.47
N ARG A 157 -10.70 1.79 -18.62
CA ARG A 157 -11.35 1.24 -19.82
C ARG A 157 -10.66 -0.07 -20.19
N ALA A 158 -11.20 -1.19 -19.70
CA ALA A 158 -10.91 -2.51 -20.26
C ALA A 158 -11.42 -2.51 -21.71
N ALA A 159 -10.53 -2.28 -22.67
CA ALA A 159 -10.88 -2.28 -24.09
C ALA A 159 -11.40 -3.67 -24.49
N SER A 160 -12.72 -3.79 -24.66
CA SER A 160 -13.34 -4.97 -25.24
C SER A 160 -12.81 -5.14 -26.66
N ALA A 161 -12.10 -6.24 -26.92
CA ALA A 161 -11.60 -6.52 -28.26
C ALA A 161 -12.77 -6.51 -29.26
N THR A 162 -12.61 -5.74 -30.34
CA THR A 162 -13.67 -5.37 -31.30
C THR A 162 -13.39 -6.09 -32.62
N PRO A 163 -14.06 -7.23 -32.92
CA PRO A 163 -13.61 -8.14 -33.97
C PRO A 163 -13.66 -7.57 -35.39
N LEU A 164 -14.62 -6.71 -35.73
CA LEU A 164 -14.68 -6.02 -37.01
C LEU A 164 -13.66 -4.88 -37.07
N ALA A 165 -13.47 -4.12 -35.99
CA ALA A 165 -12.49 -3.04 -35.92
C ALA A 165 -11.06 -3.57 -36.03
N ASP A 166 -10.74 -4.70 -35.39
CA ASP A 166 -9.45 -5.40 -35.55
C ASP A 166 -9.29 -5.97 -36.96
N ALA A 167 -10.34 -6.58 -37.53
CA ALA A 167 -10.30 -7.06 -38.91
C ALA A 167 -10.15 -5.91 -39.94
N LEU A 168 -10.74 -4.75 -39.69
CA LEU A 168 -10.60 -3.55 -40.52
C LEU A 168 -9.21 -2.92 -40.34
N ARG A 169 -8.69 -2.80 -39.11
CA ARG A 169 -7.29 -2.42 -38.84
C ARG A 169 -6.33 -3.30 -39.63
N HIS A 170 -6.36 -4.62 -39.42
CA HIS A 170 -5.49 -5.56 -40.14
C HIS A 170 -5.62 -5.48 -41.68
N LYS A 171 -6.81 -5.17 -42.21
CA LYS A 171 -7.03 -5.09 -43.67
C LYS A 171 -6.66 -3.74 -44.29
N VAL A 172 -6.75 -2.64 -43.53
CA VAL A 172 -6.58 -1.26 -44.04
C VAL A 172 -5.25 -0.64 -43.62
N THR A 173 -4.77 -0.89 -42.40
CA THR A 173 -3.45 -0.45 -41.90
C THR A 173 -2.39 -1.54 -42.08
N GLY A 174 -2.77 -2.81 -41.92
CA GLY A 174 -1.86 -3.95 -41.98
C GLY A 174 -0.92 -4.08 -40.78
N ARG A 175 -1.17 -3.36 -39.69
CA ARG A 175 -0.28 -3.25 -38.52
C ARG A 175 -1.04 -3.26 -37.19
N ASP A 176 -0.46 -3.95 -36.22
CA ASP A 176 -0.91 -3.90 -34.83
C ASP A 176 -0.62 -2.52 -34.24
N GLY A 177 -1.66 -1.84 -33.74
CA GLY A 177 -1.53 -0.54 -33.07
C GLY A 177 -1.54 0.72 -33.97
N ASP A 178 -1.78 0.60 -35.28
CA ASP A 178 -2.14 1.75 -36.12
C ASP A 178 -3.65 2.05 -36.00
N ASP A 179 -3.99 3.33 -35.84
CA ASP A 179 -5.37 3.79 -35.64
C ASP A 179 -6.17 3.82 -36.95
N LEU A 180 -7.42 3.33 -36.87
CA LEU A 180 -8.38 3.34 -37.97
C LEU A 180 -8.78 4.77 -38.36
N TRP A 181 -8.86 5.68 -37.39
CA TRP A 181 -9.19 7.09 -37.62
C TRP A 181 -8.08 7.82 -38.37
N ASP A 182 -6.83 7.73 -37.90
CA ASP A 182 -5.65 8.29 -38.57
C ASP A 182 -5.57 7.85 -40.05
N ARG A 183 -5.95 6.59 -40.33
CA ARG A 183 -5.85 6.01 -41.66
C ARG A 183 -7.00 6.39 -42.60
N LEU A 184 -8.25 6.33 -42.13
CA LEU A 184 -9.44 6.55 -42.96
C LEU A 184 -9.87 8.01 -43.03
N VAL A 185 -9.62 8.79 -41.98
CA VAL A 185 -10.02 10.21 -41.90
C VAL A 185 -8.82 11.11 -42.19
N GLU A 186 -7.79 11.11 -41.32
CA GLU A 186 -6.71 12.10 -41.39
C GLU A 186 -5.86 11.96 -42.67
N ALA A 187 -5.32 10.77 -42.94
CA ALA A 187 -4.42 10.54 -44.07
C ALA A 187 -5.11 10.63 -45.43
N ALA A 188 -6.42 10.40 -45.49
CA ALA A 188 -7.21 10.42 -46.73
C ALA A 188 -7.83 11.79 -47.04
N ALA A 189 -7.92 12.69 -46.06
CA ALA A 189 -8.56 14.01 -46.19
C ALA A 189 -7.92 14.99 -47.20
N PRO A 190 -6.60 15.02 -47.46
CA PRO A 190 -6.02 16.00 -48.37
C PRO A 190 -6.63 15.90 -49.79
N GLY A 191 -7.13 17.03 -50.31
CA GLY A 191 -7.84 17.11 -51.58
C GLY A 191 -9.31 16.63 -51.58
N GLN A 192 -9.86 16.23 -50.43
CA GLN A 192 -11.28 15.87 -50.31
C GLN A 192 -12.18 17.08 -50.02
N THR A 193 -13.48 16.93 -50.28
CA THR A 193 -14.47 17.94 -49.91
C THR A 193 -14.86 17.84 -48.42
N PRO A 194 -15.31 18.94 -47.79
CA PRO A 194 -15.82 18.92 -46.41
C PRO A 194 -16.86 17.82 -46.15
N GLU A 195 -17.80 17.63 -47.07
CA GLU A 195 -18.86 16.62 -46.95
C GLU A 195 -18.32 15.18 -47.07
N ALA A 196 -17.29 14.93 -47.89
CA ALA A 196 -16.65 13.62 -47.98
C ALA A 196 -15.92 13.26 -46.67
N ILE A 197 -15.25 14.24 -46.05
CA ILE A 197 -14.61 14.08 -44.73
C ILE A 197 -15.67 13.83 -43.66
N ARG A 198 -16.75 14.62 -43.62
CA ARG A 198 -17.90 14.43 -42.71
C ARG A 198 -18.53 13.04 -42.83
N ARG A 199 -18.84 12.57 -44.05
CA ARG A 199 -19.40 11.22 -44.28
C ARG A 199 -18.46 10.12 -43.79
N THR A 200 -17.15 10.28 -44.02
CA THR A 200 -16.14 9.30 -43.60
C THR A 200 -16.01 9.23 -42.08
N ALA A 201 -15.99 10.38 -41.40
CA ALA A 201 -15.95 10.45 -39.93
C ALA A 201 -17.18 9.81 -39.27
N LEU A 202 -18.39 10.10 -39.79
CA LEU A 202 -19.63 9.46 -39.32
C LEU A 202 -19.63 7.94 -39.54
N TYR A 203 -19.10 7.46 -40.68
CA TYR A 203 -19.00 6.04 -40.98
C TYR A 203 -18.05 5.30 -40.02
N VAL A 204 -16.88 5.87 -39.72
CA VAL A 204 -15.93 5.27 -38.75
C VAL A 204 -16.56 5.16 -37.36
N GLY A 205 -17.23 6.23 -36.90
CA GLY A 205 -17.94 6.22 -35.63
C GLY A 205 -19.06 5.18 -35.54
N TRP A 206 -19.91 5.10 -36.57
CA TRP A 206 -20.96 4.08 -36.67
C TRP A 206 -20.41 2.65 -36.67
N ALA A 207 -19.32 2.40 -37.40
CA ALA A 207 -18.69 1.07 -37.45
C ALA A 207 -18.12 0.67 -36.08
N LEU A 208 -17.44 1.57 -35.37
CA LEU A 208 -16.92 1.33 -34.03
C LEU A 208 -18.03 1.09 -32.99
N ARG A 209 -19.15 1.80 -33.09
CA ARG A 209 -20.32 1.60 -32.23
C ARG A 209 -20.99 0.24 -32.46
N THR A 210 -21.11 -0.18 -33.70
CA THR A 210 -21.89 -1.38 -34.08
C THR A 210 -21.14 -2.69 -33.80
N ASP A 211 -19.82 -2.63 -33.60
CA ASP A 211 -18.95 -3.80 -33.39
C ASP A 211 -18.84 -4.28 -31.92
N GLY A 212 -19.70 -3.79 -31.02
CA GLY A 212 -19.65 -4.18 -29.61
C GLY A 212 -20.89 -3.79 -28.80
N THR A 213 -20.88 -4.16 -27.52
CA THR A 213 -21.85 -3.68 -26.54
C THR A 213 -21.45 -2.29 -26.04
N VAL A 214 -22.37 -1.32 -26.11
CA VAL A 214 -22.14 0.04 -25.59
C VAL A 214 -22.05 0.02 -24.06
N ASP A 215 -21.08 0.74 -23.49
CA ASP A 215 -20.89 0.86 -22.04
C ASP A 215 -22.09 1.58 -21.39
N PRO A 216 -22.59 1.13 -20.20
CA PRO A 216 -23.61 1.87 -19.44
C PRO A 216 -23.30 3.35 -19.19
N PHE A 217 -22.03 3.76 -19.12
CA PHE A 217 -21.61 5.15 -19.05
C PHE A 217 -21.92 5.92 -20.35
N ASP A 218 -21.55 5.37 -21.50
CA ASP A 218 -21.81 6.01 -22.79
C ASP A 218 -23.32 6.04 -23.10
N LEU A 219 -24.10 5.04 -22.67
CA LEU A 219 -25.57 5.10 -22.71
C LEU A 219 -26.15 6.26 -21.87
N ARG A 220 -25.58 6.56 -20.69
CA ARG A 220 -25.99 7.72 -19.88
C ARG A 220 -25.64 9.05 -20.57
N ARG A 221 -24.45 9.16 -21.17
CA ARG A 221 -24.02 10.33 -21.96
C ARG A 221 -24.95 10.58 -23.15
N GLU A 222 -25.30 9.53 -23.89
CA GLU A 222 -26.19 9.61 -25.05
C GLU A 222 -27.65 9.90 -24.69
N ALA A 223 -28.12 9.47 -23.53
CA ALA A 223 -29.43 9.90 -23.01
C ALA A 223 -29.43 11.39 -22.67
N TRP A 224 -28.34 11.90 -22.08
CA TRP A 224 -28.17 13.32 -21.78
C TRP A 224 -28.04 14.19 -23.04
N MET A 225 -27.23 13.79 -24.01
CA MET A 225 -27.11 14.48 -25.32
C MET A 225 -28.47 14.63 -26.02
N ARG A 226 -29.29 13.57 -26.01
CA ARG A 226 -30.66 13.59 -26.56
C ARG A 226 -31.60 14.52 -25.79
N GLN A 227 -31.44 14.64 -24.47
CA GLN A 227 -32.21 15.59 -23.67
C GLN A 227 -31.85 17.04 -24.02
N VAL A 228 -30.56 17.38 -24.03
CA VAL A 228 -30.10 18.74 -24.40
C VAL A 228 -30.51 19.11 -25.84
N MET A 229 -30.53 18.13 -26.74
CA MET A 229 -31.05 18.26 -28.10
C MET A 229 -32.58 18.49 -28.15
N ALA A 230 -33.35 17.85 -27.27
CA ALA A 230 -34.80 18.14 -27.16
C ALA A 230 -35.05 19.55 -26.62
N ASP A 231 -34.20 20.03 -25.70
CA ASP A 231 -34.27 21.36 -25.10
C ASP A 231 -33.89 22.52 -26.07
N THR A 232 -33.44 22.22 -27.30
CA THR A 232 -33.34 23.24 -28.37
C THR A 232 -34.63 23.45 -29.16
N GLY A 233 -35.61 22.55 -29.03
CA GLY A 233 -36.86 22.58 -29.80
C GLY A 233 -36.63 22.47 -31.32
N ASP A 234 -37.50 23.10 -32.11
CA ASP A 234 -37.46 23.08 -33.58
C ASP A 234 -36.35 23.97 -34.20
N ARG A 235 -35.45 24.54 -33.40
CA ARG A 235 -34.40 25.44 -33.89
C ARG A 235 -33.36 24.67 -34.73
N PRO A 236 -32.94 25.19 -35.90
CA PRO A 236 -31.86 24.59 -36.68
C PRO A 236 -30.59 24.44 -35.82
N CYS A 237 -30.16 23.20 -35.58
CA CYS A 237 -29.00 22.91 -34.75
C CYS A 237 -28.00 22.01 -35.46
N ALA A 238 -26.72 22.19 -35.15
CA ALA A 238 -25.63 21.32 -35.57
C ALA A 238 -25.01 20.67 -34.33
N ALA A 239 -24.66 19.39 -34.41
CA ALA A 239 -24.03 18.67 -33.30
C ALA A 239 -22.61 18.26 -33.67
N VAL A 240 -21.63 18.83 -32.96
CA VAL A 240 -20.20 18.54 -33.06
C VAL A 240 -19.84 17.63 -31.89
N ILE A 241 -19.94 16.33 -32.12
CA ILE A 241 -19.86 15.29 -31.10
C ILE A 241 -18.97 14.12 -31.55
N GLY A 242 -18.46 13.36 -30.59
CA GLY A 242 -17.68 12.16 -30.81
C GLY A 242 -18.40 11.24 -31.79
N SER A 243 -17.71 10.88 -32.88
CA SER A 243 -18.29 10.12 -33.99
C SER A 243 -19.00 8.82 -33.55
N TYR A 244 -18.52 8.19 -32.48
CA TYR A 244 -19.11 7.01 -31.84
C TYR A 244 -20.55 7.25 -31.33
N HIS A 245 -20.85 8.44 -30.82
CA HIS A 245 -22.17 8.79 -30.26
C HIS A 245 -23.17 9.26 -31.32
N ALA A 246 -22.70 9.65 -32.53
CA ALA A 246 -23.55 10.25 -33.56
C ALA A 246 -24.78 9.40 -33.96
N ALA A 247 -24.64 8.07 -33.97
CA ALA A 247 -25.74 7.16 -34.27
C ALA A 247 -26.80 7.07 -33.15
N ALA A 248 -26.45 7.39 -31.90
CA ALA A 248 -27.39 7.42 -30.78
C ALA A 248 -28.37 8.60 -30.86
N LEU A 249 -28.02 9.67 -31.59
CA LEU A 249 -28.90 10.83 -31.77
C LEU A 249 -30.02 10.62 -32.80
N LEU A 250 -29.98 9.53 -33.58
CA LEU A 250 -31.07 9.18 -34.52
C LEU A 250 -32.32 8.61 -33.83
N GLY A 251 -32.21 8.18 -32.57
CA GLY A 251 -33.32 7.66 -31.77
C GLY A 251 -32.89 6.81 -30.58
N GLY A 252 -33.77 6.68 -29.58
CA GLY A 252 -33.55 5.83 -28.41
C GLY A 252 -34.58 6.09 -27.30
N GLU A 253 -34.74 5.16 -26.37
CA GLU A 253 -35.64 5.33 -25.22
C GLU A 253 -35.06 6.32 -24.18
N PRO A 254 -35.89 7.03 -23.40
CA PRO A 254 -35.45 7.79 -22.24
C PRO A 254 -34.93 6.82 -21.17
N ILE A 255 -33.76 7.11 -20.59
CA ILE A 255 -33.24 6.38 -19.43
C ILE A 255 -33.57 7.22 -18.18
N GLU A 256 -34.12 6.58 -17.15
CA GLU A 256 -34.41 7.23 -15.87
C GLU A 256 -33.09 7.68 -15.21
N GLN A 257 -32.96 8.98 -14.94
CA GLN A 257 -31.71 9.54 -14.41
C GLN A 257 -31.67 9.45 -12.89
N GLU A 258 -30.54 8.99 -12.36
CA GLU A 258 -30.26 9.08 -10.92
C GLU A 258 -30.24 10.56 -10.47
N PRO A 259 -30.73 10.86 -9.24
CA PRO A 259 -30.68 12.21 -8.70
C PRO A 259 -29.22 12.69 -8.62
N ALA A 260 -28.98 13.93 -9.04
CA ALA A 260 -27.64 14.51 -9.05
C ALA A 260 -27.01 14.49 -7.65
N SER A 261 -25.76 14.04 -7.56
CA SER A 261 -24.99 14.17 -6.32
C SER A 261 -24.76 15.65 -6.02
N ALA A 262 -24.84 16.05 -4.75
CA ALA A 262 -24.63 17.44 -4.34
C ALA A 262 -23.13 17.87 -4.34
N ARG A 263 -22.27 17.17 -5.10
CA ARG A 263 -20.85 17.51 -5.23
C ARG A 263 -20.71 18.77 -6.10
N GLU A 264 -20.40 19.89 -5.45
CA GLU A 264 -20.02 21.14 -6.09
C GLU A 264 -18.69 20.98 -6.83
N VAL A 265 -18.71 21.18 -8.15
CA VAL A 265 -17.55 21.07 -9.04
C VAL A 265 -17.03 22.47 -9.36
N ILE A 266 -15.71 22.64 -9.27
CA ILE A 266 -15.01 23.88 -9.62
C ILE A 266 -14.34 23.66 -10.96
N THR A 267 -14.60 24.56 -11.91
CA THR A 267 -14.00 24.52 -13.24
C THR A 267 -12.98 25.65 -13.42
N SER A 268 -12.02 25.46 -14.33
CA SER A 268 -11.06 26.50 -14.69
C SER A 268 -10.45 26.30 -16.07
N LEU A 269 -10.25 27.39 -16.81
CA LEU A 269 -9.47 27.43 -18.04
C LEU A 269 -7.98 27.68 -17.74
N VAL A 270 -7.11 26.73 -18.11
CA VAL A 270 -5.66 26.76 -17.84
C VAL A 270 -4.81 26.67 -19.11
N PRO A 271 -3.57 27.21 -19.12
CA PRO A 271 -2.60 26.94 -20.18
C PRO A 271 -2.25 25.45 -20.25
N TYR A 272 -1.97 24.96 -21.45
CA TYR A 272 -1.54 23.58 -21.68
C TYR A 272 -0.31 23.54 -22.61
N THR A 273 0.23 22.34 -22.89
CA THR A 273 1.38 22.19 -23.81
C THR A 273 1.20 21.00 -24.75
N PHE A 274 1.90 21.02 -25.89
CA PHE A 274 1.93 19.88 -26.81
C PHE A 274 2.53 18.62 -26.15
N ALA A 275 3.48 18.75 -25.22
CA ALA A 275 4.04 17.60 -24.51
C ALA A 275 3.01 16.87 -23.63
N MET A 276 1.94 17.56 -23.20
CA MET A 276 0.86 17.01 -22.39
C MET A 276 -0.34 16.55 -23.24
N LEU A 277 -0.53 17.12 -24.43
CA LEU A 277 -1.48 16.60 -25.43
C LEU A 277 -1.05 15.26 -26.01
N ASP A 278 0.25 14.97 -26.01
CA ASP A 278 0.77 13.76 -26.60
C ASP A 278 0.30 12.53 -25.82
N GLU A 279 -0.23 11.54 -26.54
CA GLU A 279 -0.75 10.27 -25.98
C GLU A 279 0.27 9.57 -25.05
N ARG A 280 1.57 9.70 -25.34
CA ARG A 280 2.65 9.09 -24.53
C ARG A 280 2.83 9.75 -23.16
N SER A 281 2.14 10.86 -22.88
CA SER A 281 2.09 11.49 -21.55
C SER A 281 1.19 10.74 -20.56
N GLY A 282 0.35 9.82 -21.05
CA GLY A 282 -0.66 9.13 -20.25
C GLY A 282 -2.08 9.72 -20.35
N TYR A 283 -2.29 10.79 -21.14
CA TYR A 283 -3.63 11.32 -21.40
C TYR A 283 -4.43 10.37 -22.34
N PRO A 284 -5.53 9.72 -21.87
CA PRO A 284 -6.16 8.62 -22.63
C PRO A 284 -6.85 9.01 -23.94
N ALA A 285 -7.18 10.28 -24.12
CA ALA A 285 -7.74 10.83 -25.37
C ALA A 285 -6.72 11.68 -26.14
N GLY A 286 -5.43 11.56 -25.80
CA GLY A 286 -4.34 12.29 -26.44
C GLY A 286 -4.15 11.95 -27.91
N ILE A 287 -3.35 12.77 -28.58
CA ILE A 287 -3.01 12.60 -30.00
C ILE A 287 -1.50 12.41 -30.15
N ARG A 288 -1.08 11.55 -31.07
CA ARG A 288 0.36 11.37 -31.33
C ARG A 288 0.90 12.53 -32.16
N ASP A 289 2.08 13.00 -31.76
CA ASP A 289 2.88 13.97 -32.50
C ASP A 289 2.16 15.33 -32.77
N PRO A 290 1.70 16.07 -31.72
CA PRO A 290 0.93 17.32 -31.90
C PRO A 290 1.50 18.38 -32.84
N GLU A 291 2.82 18.55 -32.94
CA GLU A 291 3.43 19.53 -33.86
C GLU A 291 3.30 19.10 -35.33
N TRP A 292 3.23 17.79 -35.61
CA TRP A 292 2.85 17.29 -36.93
C TRP A 292 1.37 17.58 -37.23
N GLN A 293 0.47 17.30 -36.29
CA GLN A 293 -0.97 17.53 -36.47
C GLN A 293 -1.27 19.01 -36.72
N GLN A 294 -0.57 19.90 -36.02
CA GLN A 294 -0.63 21.34 -36.23
C GLN A 294 -0.16 21.75 -37.63
N ALA A 295 0.88 21.12 -38.18
CA ALA A 295 1.35 21.39 -39.53
C ALA A 295 0.35 20.90 -40.60
N VAL A 296 -0.29 19.74 -40.38
CA VAL A 296 -1.39 19.24 -41.24
C VAL A 296 -2.59 20.18 -41.22
N LEU A 297 -2.97 20.72 -40.06
CA LEU A 297 -4.01 21.75 -39.96
C LEU A 297 -3.63 23.02 -40.76
N THR A 298 -2.38 23.48 -40.66
CA THR A 298 -1.89 24.65 -41.41
C THR A 298 -1.87 24.42 -42.91
N ALA A 299 -1.71 23.17 -43.39
CA ALA A 299 -1.87 22.82 -44.80
C ALA A 299 -3.34 22.88 -45.28
N ALA A 300 -4.33 22.99 -44.37
CA ALA A 300 -5.74 23.21 -44.66
C ALA A 300 -6.36 22.26 -45.72
N GLY A 301 -5.88 21.00 -45.75
CA GLY A 301 -6.33 19.99 -46.70
C GLY A 301 -5.68 20.04 -48.10
N ASP A 302 -4.71 20.91 -48.35
CA ASP A 302 -3.91 20.88 -49.59
C ASP A 302 -2.86 19.74 -49.55
N PRO A 303 -2.87 18.78 -50.49
CA PRO A 303 -1.84 17.75 -50.58
C PRO A 303 -0.42 18.31 -50.72
N GLY A 304 -0.25 19.44 -51.43
CA GLY A 304 1.05 20.09 -51.62
C GLY A 304 1.61 20.64 -50.31
N GLY A 305 0.76 21.32 -49.52
CA GLY A 305 1.07 21.79 -48.17
C GLY A 305 1.44 20.65 -47.20
N VAL A 306 0.78 19.50 -47.28
CA VAL A 306 1.12 18.32 -46.45
C VAL A 306 2.48 17.72 -46.85
N GLU A 307 2.80 17.63 -48.15
CA GLU A 307 4.13 17.20 -48.60
C GLU A 307 5.23 18.20 -48.16
N ALA A 308 4.95 19.50 -48.20
CA ALA A 308 5.86 20.54 -47.70
C ALA A 308 6.07 20.46 -46.17
N ALA A 309 5.01 20.20 -45.40
CA ALA A 309 5.10 19.97 -43.96
C ALA A 309 5.95 18.73 -43.62
N ALA A 310 5.77 17.63 -44.38
CA ALA A 310 6.61 16.43 -44.24
C ALA A 310 8.09 16.74 -44.52
N ALA A 311 8.37 17.51 -45.56
CA ALA A 311 9.73 17.95 -45.89
C ALA A 311 10.36 18.78 -44.76
N GLU A 312 9.63 19.75 -44.20
CA GLU A 312 10.12 20.57 -43.08
C GLU A 312 10.41 19.73 -41.84
N VAL A 313 9.46 18.88 -41.42
CA VAL A 313 9.60 18.02 -40.25
C VAL A 313 10.80 17.08 -40.38
N ILE A 314 10.97 16.42 -41.53
CA ILE A 314 12.12 15.55 -41.80
C ILE A 314 13.44 16.34 -41.71
N VAL A 315 13.50 17.56 -42.26
CA VAL A 315 14.68 18.43 -42.14
C VAL A 315 14.96 18.80 -40.69
N ARG A 316 13.94 19.18 -39.90
CA ARG A 316 14.08 19.49 -38.47
C ARG A 316 14.57 18.28 -37.67
N VAL A 317 14.09 17.06 -37.97
CA VAL A 317 14.61 15.82 -37.36
C VAL A 317 16.08 15.60 -37.72
N CYS A 318 16.49 15.78 -38.98
CA CYS A 318 17.90 15.69 -39.37
C CYS A 318 18.78 16.74 -38.67
N VAL A 319 18.29 17.97 -38.46
CA VAL A 319 18.99 18.98 -37.63
C VAL A 319 19.16 18.46 -36.21
N ARG A 320 18.09 17.95 -35.60
CA ARG A 320 18.10 17.47 -34.21
C ARG A 320 18.99 16.24 -33.99
N VAL A 321 19.05 15.32 -34.96
CA VAL A 321 20.00 14.19 -34.94
C VAL A 321 21.46 14.68 -34.94
N ARG A 322 21.78 15.75 -35.67
CA ARG A 322 23.12 16.39 -35.64
C ARG A 322 23.44 17.03 -34.30
N GLU A 323 22.49 17.72 -33.67
CA GLU A 323 22.67 18.30 -32.33
C GLU A 323 22.95 17.23 -31.27
N LEU A 324 22.38 16.04 -31.44
CA LEU A 324 22.65 14.88 -30.58
C LEU A 324 23.97 14.14 -30.95
N GLY A 325 24.79 14.70 -31.84
CA GLY A 325 26.14 14.21 -32.16
C GLY A 325 26.23 13.20 -33.31
N HIS A 326 25.13 12.91 -34.02
CA HIS A 326 25.11 11.93 -35.12
C HIS A 326 25.02 12.63 -36.49
N PRO A 327 25.80 12.21 -37.50
CA PRO A 327 25.75 12.85 -38.81
C PRO A 327 24.38 12.59 -39.46
N ALA A 328 23.70 13.67 -39.88
CA ALA A 328 22.51 13.58 -40.70
C ALA A 328 22.46 14.70 -41.78
N GLY A 329 22.18 14.34 -43.03
CA GLY A 329 22.46 15.16 -44.21
C GLY A 329 21.26 15.54 -45.08
N PRO A 330 21.38 16.54 -45.99
CA PRO A 330 20.33 16.86 -46.96
C PRO A 330 19.97 15.71 -47.91
N GLY A 331 20.94 14.82 -48.19
CA GLY A 331 20.70 13.61 -48.99
C GLY A 331 19.76 12.63 -48.30
N GLU A 332 19.98 12.37 -47.02
CA GLU A 332 19.11 11.53 -46.18
C GLU A 332 17.73 12.18 -45.99
N ALA A 333 17.66 13.50 -45.78
CA ALA A 333 16.39 14.21 -45.69
C ALA A 333 15.57 14.11 -46.99
N ARG A 334 16.22 14.25 -48.16
CA ARG A 334 15.58 14.07 -49.47
C ARG A 334 15.12 12.62 -49.68
N GLU A 335 15.91 11.65 -49.26
CA GLU A 335 15.60 10.23 -49.41
C GLU A 335 14.45 9.80 -48.47
N ALA A 336 14.41 10.31 -47.23
CA ALA A 336 13.29 10.11 -46.32
C ALA A 336 12.00 10.74 -46.86
N LEU A 337 12.06 11.97 -47.41
CA LEU A 337 10.89 12.58 -48.04
C LEU A 337 10.40 11.77 -49.26
N ARG A 338 11.33 11.36 -50.13
CA ARG A 338 11.01 10.51 -51.30
C ARG A 338 10.32 9.22 -50.84
N LEU A 339 10.86 8.54 -49.84
CA LEU A 339 10.30 7.30 -49.31
C LEU A 339 8.92 7.52 -48.69
N ALA A 340 8.70 8.60 -47.93
CA ALA A 340 7.39 8.92 -47.38
C ALA A 340 6.32 9.14 -48.48
N VAL A 341 6.66 9.89 -49.53
CA VAL A 341 5.78 10.13 -50.69
C VAL A 341 5.52 8.85 -51.48
N ASP A 342 6.53 8.01 -51.69
CA ASP A 342 6.36 6.75 -52.41
C ASP A 342 5.56 5.71 -51.59
N LEU A 343 5.71 5.67 -50.26
CA LEU A 343 4.85 4.90 -49.36
C LEU A 343 3.40 5.38 -49.41
N ALA A 344 3.17 6.70 -49.44
CA ALA A 344 1.83 7.29 -49.57
C ALA A 344 1.14 6.83 -50.86
N ARG A 345 1.85 6.91 -52.00
CA ARG A 345 1.39 6.45 -53.32
C ARG A 345 1.09 4.95 -53.33
N LEU A 346 2.00 4.13 -52.81
CA LEU A 346 1.81 2.67 -52.73
C LEU A 346 0.58 2.28 -51.90
N ARG A 347 0.20 3.10 -50.92
CA ARG A 347 -0.96 2.89 -50.06
C ARG A 347 -2.20 3.71 -50.47
N GLY A 348 -2.19 4.30 -51.67
CA GLY A 348 -3.34 5.01 -52.25
C GLY A 348 -3.71 6.34 -51.59
N LEU A 349 -2.77 6.99 -50.89
CA LEU A 349 -3.00 8.29 -50.26
C LEU A 349 -2.74 9.47 -51.19
N PRO A 350 -3.42 10.62 -50.99
CA PRO A 350 -3.14 11.87 -51.69
C PRO A 350 -1.81 12.53 -51.30
N ALA A 351 -1.36 12.34 -50.05
CA ALA A 351 -0.15 12.93 -49.47
C ALA A 351 0.43 12.01 -48.37
N PRO A 352 1.71 12.16 -47.96
CA PRO A 352 2.28 11.38 -46.86
C PRO A 352 1.64 11.71 -45.50
N GLY A 353 1.08 10.70 -44.85
CA GLY A 353 0.54 10.79 -43.49
C GLY A 353 1.61 10.60 -42.42
N ARG A 354 1.20 10.68 -41.14
CA ARG A 354 2.08 10.54 -39.96
C ARG A 354 2.90 9.25 -40.02
N SER A 355 2.25 8.12 -40.29
CA SER A 355 2.90 6.81 -40.33
C SER A 355 3.89 6.68 -41.50
N GLU A 356 3.60 7.23 -42.68
CA GLU A 356 4.55 7.29 -43.80
C GLU A 356 5.81 8.11 -43.46
N VAL A 357 5.65 9.26 -42.79
CA VAL A 357 6.77 10.13 -42.38
C VAL A 357 7.63 9.45 -41.31
N VAL A 358 7.03 8.89 -40.26
CA VAL A 358 7.75 8.20 -39.17
C VAL A 358 8.50 6.96 -39.71
N GLU A 359 7.85 6.18 -40.56
CA GLU A 359 8.45 4.99 -41.18
C GLU A 359 9.62 5.34 -42.11
N ALA A 360 9.52 6.43 -42.88
CA ALA A 360 10.60 6.87 -43.73
C ALA A 360 11.79 7.41 -42.92
N ILE A 361 11.52 8.19 -41.86
CA ILE A 361 12.54 8.64 -40.89
C ILE A 361 13.25 7.44 -40.25
N GLN A 362 12.51 6.44 -39.80
CA GLN A 362 13.08 5.22 -39.21
C GLN A 362 13.89 4.42 -40.24
N THR A 363 13.38 4.24 -41.45
CA THR A 363 14.06 3.47 -42.50
C THR A 363 15.37 4.12 -42.94
N VAL A 364 15.35 5.44 -43.18
CA VAL A 364 16.50 6.15 -43.75
C VAL A 364 17.50 6.58 -42.67
N LEU A 365 17.05 7.13 -41.53
CA LEU A 365 17.98 7.74 -40.56
C LEU A 365 18.57 6.75 -39.55
N THR A 366 18.01 5.55 -39.35
CA THR A 366 18.53 4.61 -38.32
C THR A 366 19.68 3.73 -38.79
N HIS A 367 19.92 3.64 -40.11
CA HIS A 367 20.97 2.81 -40.73
C HIS A 367 20.94 1.34 -40.26
N ALA A 368 19.75 0.78 -40.00
CA ALA A 368 19.54 -0.56 -39.47
C ALA A 368 20.14 -0.84 -38.07
N GLU A 369 20.41 0.20 -37.27
CA GLU A 369 20.88 0.10 -35.88
C GLU A 369 19.78 0.51 -34.86
N PRO A 370 18.69 -0.26 -34.67
CA PRO A 370 17.54 0.18 -33.87
C PRO A 370 17.87 0.44 -32.38
N LEU A 371 18.79 -0.32 -31.78
CA LEU A 371 19.18 -0.16 -30.37
C LEU A 371 20.31 0.87 -30.16
N GLY A 372 21.01 1.26 -31.23
CA GLY A 372 22.06 2.27 -31.23
C GLY A 372 21.53 3.61 -31.74
N ARG A 373 21.89 3.97 -32.98
CA ARG A 373 21.42 5.19 -33.67
C ARG A 373 19.90 5.35 -33.68
N GLY A 374 19.15 4.24 -33.69
CA GLY A 374 17.68 4.24 -33.59
C GLY A 374 17.13 4.95 -32.35
N ARG A 375 17.79 4.85 -31.19
CA ARG A 375 17.39 5.58 -29.97
C ARG A 375 17.56 7.10 -30.11
N VAL A 376 18.60 7.53 -30.83
CA VAL A 376 18.86 8.95 -31.10
C VAL A 376 17.86 9.51 -32.11
N VAL A 377 17.56 8.75 -33.17
CA VAL A 377 16.51 9.11 -34.15
C VAL A 377 15.14 9.16 -33.47
N ALA A 378 14.80 8.20 -32.60
CA ALA A 378 13.55 8.21 -31.85
C ALA A 378 13.45 9.42 -30.91
N ARG A 379 14.53 9.79 -30.20
CA ARG A 379 14.57 11.00 -29.37
C ARG A 379 14.44 12.28 -30.20
N ALA A 380 15.16 12.38 -31.31
CA ALA A 380 15.10 13.53 -32.21
C ALA A 380 13.73 13.68 -32.88
N ALA A 381 13.11 12.57 -33.28
CA ALA A 381 11.74 12.53 -33.77
C ALA A 381 10.77 12.98 -32.69
N GLY A 382 10.85 12.45 -31.46
CA GLY A 382 10.03 12.89 -30.33
C GLY A 382 10.14 14.39 -30.06
N ASP A 383 11.35 14.93 -29.93
CA ASP A 383 11.61 16.36 -29.69
C ASP A 383 10.96 17.28 -30.76
N VAL A 384 10.90 16.83 -32.02
CA VAL A 384 10.44 17.63 -33.19
C VAL A 384 8.96 17.40 -33.54
N LEU A 385 8.46 16.18 -33.38
CA LEU A 385 7.09 15.77 -33.70
C LEU A 385 6.11 16.12 -32.57
N ILE A 386 6.55 16.05 -31.31
CA ILE A 386 5.76 16.55 -30.18
C ILE A 386 5.80 18.08 -30.16
N GLY A 387 6.99 18.66 -30.37
CA GLY A 387 7.19 20.10 -30.30
C GLY A 387 7.18 20.65 -28.86
N LYS A 388 7.36 21.97 -28.74
CA LYS A 388 7.51 22.68 -27.45
C LYS A 388 6.52 23.84 -27.30
N ARG A 389 5.37 23.74 -27.96
CA ARG A 389 4.33 24.78 -27.97
C ARG A 389 3.56 24.78 -26.64
N THR A 390 3.27 25.97 -26.15
CA THR A 390 2.54 26.26 -24.91
C THR A 390 1.48 27.29 -25.25
N GLY A 391 0.24 27.07 -24.82
CA GLY A 391 -0.84 28.04 -25.02
C GLY A 391 -0.81 29.17 -24.00
N GLY A 392 -1.64 30.18 -24.21
CA GLY A 392 -1.76 31.37 -23.38
C GLY A 392 -3.20 31.82 -23.28
N LEU A 393 -3.59 32.29 -22.09
CA LEU A 393 -4.94 32.79 -21.82
C LEU A 393 -5.08 34.23 -22.30
N ALA A 394 -6.28 34.60 -22.77
CA ALA A 394 -6.57 35.96 -23.18
C ALA A 394 -6.53 36.93 -21.96
N PRO A 395 -6.05 38.18 -22.13
CA PRO A 395 -6.15 39.20 -21.08
C PRO A 395 -7.60 39.40 -20.64
N GLY A 396 -7.86 39.31 -19.34
CA GLY A 396 -9.22 39.40 -18.77
C GLY A 396 -9.94 38.06 -18.56
N THR A 397 -9.34 36.92 -18.94
CA THR A 397 -9.82 35.59 -18.53
C THR A 397 -9.94 35.52 -17.00
N PRO A 398 -11.04 35.01 -16.41
CA PRO A 398 -11.18 34.86 -14.97
C PRO A 398 -10.05 34.02 -14.35
N ARG A 399 -9.48 34.50 -13.23
CA ARG A 399 -8.43 33.79 -12.46
C ARG A 399 -8.79 33.85 -10.97
N SER A 400 -8.55 32.77 -10.23
CA SER A 400 -8.67 32.81 -8.77
C SER A 400 -7.66 33.80 -8.17
N GLY A 401 -7.96 34.41 -7.03
CA GLY A 401 -7.01 35.31 -6.36
C GLY A 401 -5.71 34.61 -5.96
N LEU A 402 -5.79 33.32 -5.63
CA LEU A 402 -4.66 32.51 -5.21
C LEU A 402 -3.63 32.28 -6.32
N ALA A 403 -4.05 32.04 -7.57
CA ALA A 403 -3.12 31.69 -8.64
C ALA A 403 -2.09 32.81 -8.94
N PRO A 404 -2.47 34.08 -9.19
CA PRO A 404 -1.52 35.19 -9.32
C PRO A 404 -0.68 35.43 -8.05
N SER A 405 -1.25 35.21 -6.86
CA SER A 405 -0.51 35.34 -5.60
C SER A 405 0.60 34.29 -5.48
N VAL A 406 0.35 33.05 -5.90
CA VAL A 406 1.36 31.98 -5.92
C VAL A 406 2.40 32.22 -7.01
N GLU A 407 1.99 32.60 -8.22
CA GLU A 407 2.91 32.90 -9.33
C GLU A 407 3.93 34.00 -8.96
N ALA A 408 3.45 35.09 -8.34
CA ALA A 408 4.32 36.16 -7.85
C ALA A 408 5.29 35.68 -6.76
N LEU A 409 4.83 34.84 -5.83
CA LEU A 409 5.66 34.27 -4.75
C LEU A 409 6.73 33.30 -5.29
N LEU A 410 6.38 32.43 -6.24
CA LEU A 410 7.33 31.50 -6.87
C LEU A 410 8.41 32.27 -7.67
N ALA A 411 8.02 33.34 -8.38
CA ALA A 411 8.95 34.23 -9.06
C ALA A 411 9.92 34.93 -8.09
N GLU A 412 9.42 35.48 -6.98
CA GLU A 412 10.24 36.09 -5.92
C GLU A 412 11.26 35.08 -5.35
N LEU A 413 10.79 33.87 -5.05
CA LEU A 413 11.59 32.78 -4.49
C LEU A 413 12.51 32.11 -5.51
N ARG A 414 12.44 32.46 -6.81
CA ARG A 414 13.15 31.78 -7.92
C ARG A 414 12.94 30.27 -7.82
N LEU A 415 11.66 29.89 -7.85
CA LEU A 415 11.17 28.52 -8.00
C LEU A 415 10.49 28.40 -9.37
N PRO A 416 10.30 27.18 -9.92
CA PRO A 416 9.58 26.98 -11.18
C PRO A 416 8.22 27.67 -11.20
N ASN A 417 8.02 28.55 -12.18
CA ASN A 417 6.80 29.34 -12.39
C ASN A 417 6.17 28.95 -13.75
N PRO A 418 5.05 29.56 -14.21
CA PRO A 418 4.42 29.23 -15.50
C PRO A 418 5.33 29.31 -16.73
N ASP A 419 6.37 30.16 -16.69
CA ASP A 419 7.34 30.31 -17.78
C ASP A 419 8.49 29.26 -17.71
N SER A 420 8.62 28.57 -16.58
CA SER A 420 9.66 27.57 -16.32
C SER A 420 9.21 26.19 -16.81
N ARG A 421 10.09 25.51 -17.56
CA ARG A 421 9.74 24.26 -18.28
C ARG A 421 10.42 23.01 -17.75
N ASP A 422 11.54 23.17 -17.06
CA ASP A 422 12.37 22.06 -16.60
C ASP A 422 12.09 21.78 -15.11
N GLN A 423 12.09 20.51 -14.73
CA GLN A 423 12.13 20.09 -13.34
C GLN A 423 13.41 20.64 -12.68
N VAL A 424 13.27 21.17 -11.46
CA VAL A 424 14.41 21.67 -10.67
C VAL A 424 14.57 20.82 -9.41
N ASP A 425 15.72 20.18 -9.31
CA ASP A 425 16.17 19.52 -8.10
C ASP A 425 16.80 20.56 -7.17
N LEU A 426 16.21 20.73 -5.99
CA LEU A 426 16.59 21.72 -4.98
C LEU A 426 17.22 21.01 -3.78
N ARG A 427 18.32 21.58 -3.27
CA ARG A 427 18.84 21.29 -1.94
C ARG A 427 18.70 22.55 -1.10
N LEU A 428 17.88 22.51 -0.07
CA LEU A 428 17.59 23.63 0.82
C LEU A 428 18.40 23.49 2.12
N ASP A 429 18.85 24.60 2.70
CA ASP A 429 19.46 24.67 4.05
C ASP A 429 18.70 25.74 4.85
N PRO A 430 17.49 25.40 5.38
CA PRO A 430 16.57 26.36 5.99
C PRO A 430 17.18 27.11 7.18
N ALA A 431 17.98 26.41 7.99
CA ALA A 431 18.62 26.96 9.18
C ALA A 431 19.74 27.98 8.88
N ARG A 432 20.20 28.08 7.62
CA ARG A 432 21.26 29.02 7.20
C ARG A 432 20.82 30.06 6.19
N SER A 433 19.60 29.98 5.67
CA SER A 433 19.14 30.81 4.56
C SER A 433 17.65 31.11 4.69
N ASP A 434 17.31 32.34 5.07
CA ASP A 434 15.92 32.85 5.13
C ASP A 434 15.16 32.60 3.82
N ARG A 435 15.88 32.63 2.69
CA ARG A 435 15.32 32.33 1.36
C ARG A 435 14.90 30.87 1.25
N ASP A 436 15.72 29.94 1.75
CA ASP A 436 15.44 28.51 1.65
C ASP A 436 14.42 28.07 2.70
N ALA A 437 14.39 28.70 3.88
CA ALA A 437 13.28 28.57 4.83
C ALA A 437 11.94 29.03 4.20
N ARG A 438 11.91 30.21 3.55
CA ARG A 438 10.71 30.69 2.83
C ARG A 438 10.32 29.78 1.67
N ARG A 439 11.28 29.15 0.98
CA ARG A 439 11.02 28.14 -0.07
C ARG A 439 10.36 26.91 0.54
N GLU A 440 10.96 26.31 1.56
CA GLU A 440 10.44 25.10 2.19
C GLU A 440 9.02 25.29 2.75
N VAL A 441 8.76 26.41 3.43
CA VAL A 441 7.40 26.77 3.89
C VAL A 441 6.42 26.90 2.72
N THR A 442 6.86 27.45 1.58
CA THR A 442 6.03 27.56 0.37
C THR A 442 5.71 26.19 -0.23
N LEU A 443 6.68 25.27 -0.27
CA LEU A 443 6.48 23.91 -0.76
C LEU A 443 5.52 23.11 0.14
N ASN A 444 5.70 23.18 1.46
CA ASN A 444 4.81 22.52 2.42
C ASN A 444 3.37 23.07 2.35
N ARG A 445 3.18 24.38 2.18
CA ARG A 445 1.84 24.98 1.99
C ARG A 445 1.14 24.50 0.71
N LEU A 446 1.88 24.29 -0.38
CA LEU A 446 1.33 23.74 -1.63
C LEU A 446 0.94 22.27 -1.45
N ILE A 447 1.74 21.48 -0.73
CA ILE A 447 1.43 20.07 -0.38
C ILE A 447 0.19 19.98 0.50
N LEU A 448 0.07 20.82 1.55
CA LEU A 448 -1.11 20.86 2.43
C LEU A 448 -2.41 21.22 1.68
N LEU A 449 -2.30 21.98 0.59
CA LEU A 449 -3.40 22.32 -0.31
C LEU A 449 -3.67 21.25 -1.39
N GLY A 450 -2.90 20.16 -1.43
CA GLY A 450 -3.01 19.13 -2.47
C GLY A 450 -2.57 19.60 -3.85
N VAL A 451 -1.81 20.70 -3.96
CA VAL A 451 -1.36 21.26 -5.24
C VAL A 451 -0.13 20.47 -5.73
N PRO A 452 -0.21 19.72 -6.84
CA PRO A 452 0.91 18.94 -7.34
C PRO A 452 1.94 19.88 -7.95
N TYR A 453 3.04 20.10 -7.22
CA TYR A 453 4.08 21.06 -7.59
C TYR A 453 5.49 20.62 -7.18
N ALA A 454 5.62 20.06 -5.98
CA ALA A 454 6.91 19.61 -5.48
C ALA A 454 6.77 18.38 -4.58
N GLU A 455 7.79 17.53 -4.61
CA GLU A 455 7.90 16.33 -3.78
C GLU A 455 9.19 16.41 -2.95
N SER A 456 9.13 15.95 -1.71
CA SER A 456 10.31 15.81 -0.84
C SER A 456 11.00 14.48 -1.13
N THR A 457 12.30 14.52 -1.39
CA THR A 457 13.11 13.32 -1.59
C THR A 457 13.89 13.02 -0.32
N GLY A 458 13.62 11.86 0.27
CA GLY A 458 14.15 11.47 1.57
C GLY A 458 15.68 11.60 1.67
N THR A 459 16.13 12.37 2.64
CA THR A 459 17.54 12.43 3.06
C THR A 459 17.63 12.11 4.54
N THR A 460 18.13 10.92 4.86
CA THR A 460 18.62 10.57 6.18
C THR A 460 20.00 11.22 6.41
N GLY A 461 20.20 11.77 7.60
CA GLY A 461 21.50 12.26 8.02
C GLY A 461 22.40 11.12 8.50
N VAL A 462 23.71 11.39 8.55
CA VAL A 462 24.69 10.40 9.02
C VAL A 462 24.46 10.10 10.50
N GLY A 463 24.21 8.83 10.84
CA GLY A 463 24.03 8.38 12.22
C GLY A 463 22.60 8.52 12.77
N GLY A 464 21.59 8.57 11.91
CA GLY A 464 20.18 8.58 12.33
C GLY A 464 19.63 9.94 12.76
N ALA A 465 20.45 10.99 12.81
CA ALA A 465 19.99 12.36 12.91
C ALA A 465 19.35 12.83 11.60
N ASP A 466 18.37 13.73 11.67
CA ASP A 466 17.78 14.36 10.48
C ASP A 466 18.83 15.10 9.63
N ALA A 467 18.64 15.06 8.31
CA ALA A 467 19.46 15.87 7.42
C ALA A 467 19.11 17.37 7.59
N ILE A 468 20.08 18.14 8.09
CA ILE A 468 20.04 19.62 8.18
C ILE A 468 19.68 20.27 6.83
N THR A 469 19.94 19.58 5.72
CA THR A 469 19.52 20.00 4.37
C THR A 469 18.45 19.07 3.81
N THR A 470 17.30 19.62 3.42
CA THR A 470 16.25 18.86 2.73
C THR A 470 16.46 18.87 1.21
N ARG A 471 16.00 17.82 0.53
CA ARG A 471 16.02 17.72 -0.94
C ARG A 471 14.61 17.68 -1.49
N TRP A 472 14.38 18.45 -2.55
CA TRP A 472 13.06 18.60 -3.17
C TRP A 472 13.19 18.52 -4.69
N THR A 473 12.18 17.97 -5.35
CA THR A 473 12.01 18.09 -6.80
C THR A 473 10.79 18.96 -7.07
N ALA A 474 10.93 20.04 -7.83
CA ALA A 474 9.85 20.98 -8.10
C ALA A 474 9.64 21.21 -9.60
N THR A 475 8.38 21.21 -10.05
CA THR A 475 7.99 21.37 -11.45
C THR A 475 6.63 22.07 -11.54
N TRP A 476 6.52 23.11 -12.37
CA TRP A 476 5.22 23.71 -12.68
C TRP A 476 4.50 22.89 -13.76
N THR A 477 3.25 22.51 -13.51
CA THR A 477 2.43 21.71 -14.44
C THR A 477 1.02 22.31 -14.60
N PRO A 478 0.23 21.92 -15.63
CA PRO A 478 -1.19 22.28 -15.68
C PRO A 478 -2.00 21.72 -14.50
N ALA A 479 -1.57 20.62 -13.89
CA ALA A 479 -2.15 20.14 -12.64
C ALA A 479 -1.91 21.14 -11.50
N THR A 480 -0.71 21.72 -11.40
CA THR A 480 -0.45 22.88 -10.52
C THR A 480 -1.42 24.02 -10.82
N ALA A 481 -1.52 24.42 -12.10
CA ALA A 481 -2.33 25.56 -12.52
C ALA A 481 -3.84 25.37 -12.29
N ALA A 482 -4.36 24.14 -12.42
CA ALA A 482 -5.77 23.78 -12.25
C ALA A 482 -6.18 23.58 -10.78
N THR A 483 -5.29 23.06 -9.93
CA THR A 483 -5.59 22.91 -8.50
C THR A 483 -5.54 24.24 -7.74
N LEU A 484 -4.82 25.26 -8.23
CA LEU A 484 -4.77 26.60 -7.61
C LEU A 484 -6.13 27.35 -7.57
N PRO A 485 -6.98 27.28 -8.61
CA PRO A 485 -8.39 27.67 -8.53
C PRO A 485 -9.17 27.01 -7.39
N VAL A 486 -9.09 25.68 -7.27
CA VAL A 486 -9.75 24.89 -6.22
C VAL A 486 -9.28 25.31 -4.83
N ALA A 487 -7.96 25.35 -4.64
CA ALA A 487 -7.34 25.77 -3.39
C ALA A 487 -7.68 27.23 -3.01
N GLY A 488 -8.05 28.06 -4.00
CA GLY A 488 -8.49 29.44 -3.81
C GLY A 488 -9.79 29.60 -3.00
N LEU A 489 -10.61 28.55 -2.88
CA LEU A 489 -11.77 28.54 -1.97
C LEU A 489 -11.37 28.78 -0.50
N TRP A 490 -10.19 28.32 -0.11
CA TRP A 490 -9.72 28.40 1.27
C TRP A 490 -9.06 29.74 1.59
N GLY A 491 -8.69 30.53 0.56
CA GLY A 491 -8.15 31.87 0.73
C GLY A 491 -7.51 32.46 -0.53
N PRO A 492 -7.44 33.80 -0.65
CA PRO A 492 -6.90 34.48 -1.83
C PRO A 492 -5.36 34.53 -1.90
N THR A 493 -4.66 34.06 -0.86
CA THR A 493 -3.18 34.01 -0.81
C THR A 493 -2.73 32.70 -0.18
N LEU A 494 -1.53 32.22 -0.51
CA LEU A 494 -1.05 30.90 -0.09
C LEU A 494 -1.08 30.66 1.44
N PRO A 495 -0.71 31.62 2.32
CA PRO A 495 -0.83 31.43 3.77
C PRO A 495 -2.28 31.33 4.24
N LEU A 496 -3.17 32.16 3.69
CA LEU A 496 -4.59 32.14 4.05
C LEU A 496 -5.28 30.85 3.57
N ALA A 497 -4.97 30.40 2.36
CA ALA A 497 -5.50 29.15 1.82
C ALA A 497 -5.05 27.94 2.66
N ALA A 498 -3.75 27.84 2.98
CA ALA A 498 -3.23 26.77 3.82
C ALA A 498 -3.90 26.75 5.21
N ALA A 499 -4.05 27.92 5.84
CA ALA A 499 -4.74 28.04 7.13
C ALA A 499 -6.24 27.71 7.04
N GLY A 500 -6.93 28.15 5.98
CA GLY A 500 -8.34 27.84 5.72
C GLY A 500 -8.58 26.35 5.52
N ARG A 501 -7.71 25.68 4.74
CA ARG A 501 -7.78 24.23 4.50
C ARG A 501 -7.56 23.43 5.78
N LEU A 502 -6.59 23.82 6.61
CA LEU A 502 -6.32 23.15 7.89
C LEU A 502 -7.45 23.37 8.91
N ARG A 503 -8.04 24.58 8.96
CA ARG A 503 -9.23 24.86 9.78
C ARG A 503 -10.43 24.01 9.36
N ALA A 504 -10.69 23.88 8.06
CA ALA A 504 -11.77 23.03 7.55
C ALA A 504 -11.53 21.55 7.89
N ARG A 505 -10.32 21.02 7.63
CA ARG A 505 -9.94 19.64 8.00
C ARG A 505 -10.16 19.33 9.47
N ARG A 506 -10.00 20.32 10.35
CA ARG A 506 -10.26 20.20 11.80
C ARG A 506 -11.74 20.33 12.14
N ALA A 507 -12.46 21.27 11.52
CA ALA A 507 -13.89 21.47 11.75
C ALA A 507 -14.78 20.33 11.22
N ASP A 508 -14.33 19.60 10.20
CA ASP A 508 -15.04 18.43 9.62
C ASP A 508 -14.99 17.19 10.53
N ARG A 509 -14.25 17.22 11.66
CA ARG A 509 -14.07 16.10 12.60
C ARG A 509 -14.83 16.33 13.93
N ASP A 510 -15.62 15.35 14.37
CA ASP A 510 -16.27 15.34 15.70
C ASP A 510 -15.26 15.02 16.84
N GLY A 511 -14.29 15.93 17.05
CA GLY A 511 -13.16 15.75 17.96
C GLY A 511 -11.87 15.33 17.26
N HIS A 512 -10.78 15.15 18.02
CA HIS A 512 -9.45 14.89 17.47
C HIS A 512 -8.79 13.69 18.16
N THR A 513 -8.20 12.79 17.36
CA THR A 513 -7.34 11.70 17.85
C THR A 513 -5.93 12.20 18.16
N ALA A 514 -5.13 11.42 18.90
CA ALA A 514 -3.72 11.72 19.11
C ALA A 514 -2.97 11.87 17.77
N ARG A 515 -3.19 10.94 16.83
CA ARG A 515 -2.65 10.97 15.47
C ARG A 515 -3.06 12.23 14.69
N ASP A 516 -4.32 12.65 14.78
CA ASP A 516 -4.79 13.89 14.12
C ASP A 516 -4.03 15.10 14.67
N VAL A 517 -3.88 15.19 16.00
CA VAL A 517 -3.18 16.30 16.65
C VAL A 517 -1.70 16.34 16.27
N VAL A 518 -0.99 15.20 16.26
CA VAL A 518 0.42 15.14 15.81
C VAL A 518 0.55 15.51 14.33
N THR A 519 -0.39 15.08 13.49
CA THR A 519 -0.39 15.39 12.04
C THR A 519 -0.68 16.87 11.79
N ASP A 520 -1.71 17.42 12.43
CA ASP A 520 -2.05 18.85 12.35
C ASP A 520 -0.92 19.72 12.91
N LEU A 521 -0.25 19.30 13.99
CA LEU A 521 0.90 19.99 14.59
C LEU A 521 2.08 20.04 13.62
N ALA A 522 2.41 18.91 12.98
CA ALA A 522 3.47 18.84 11.97
C ALA A 522 3.15 19.73 10.76
N ASP A 523 1.92 19.69 10.25
CA ASP A 523 1.49 20.49 9.11
C ASP A 523 1.49 22.00 9.42
N ALA A 524 0.96 22.40 10.59
CA ALA A 524 0.92 23.80 11.02
C ALA A 524 2.34 24.37 11.22
N ALA A 525 3.23 23.60 11.85
CA ALA A 525 4.63 23.97 12.04
C ALA A 525 5.36 24.07 10.69
N ARG A 526 5.32 23.04 9.83
CA ARG A 526 5.97 23.08 8.51
C ARG A 526 5.44 24.16 7.58
N CYS A 527 4.17 24.51 7.72
CA CYS A 527 3.54 25.60 6.95
C CYS A 527 3.70 26.98 7.61
N GLY A 528 4.33 27.11 8.78
CA GLY A 528 4.48 28.38 9.51
C GLY A 528 3.12 29.08 9.69
N LEU A 529 2.20 28.42 10.38
CA LEU A 529 0.82 28.89 10.63
C LEU A 529 0.63 29.18 12.12
N ASP A 530 1.34 30.20 12.63
CA ASP A 530 1.52 30.45 14.07
C ASP A 530 0.22 30.49 14.90
N ASP A 531 -0.83 31.15 14.40
CA ASP A 531 -2.14 31.19 15.08
C ASP A 531 -2.71 29.77 15.31
N LEU A 532 -2.67 28.93 14.28
CA LEU A 532 -3.17 27.55 14.34
C LEU A 532 -2.26 26.64 15.13
N LEU A 533 -0.95 26.90 15.09
CA LEU A 533 0.02 26.19 15.90
C LEU A 533 -0.31 26.35 17.40
N GLY A 534 -0.70 27.55 17.85
CA GLY A 534 -1.15 27.79 19.22
C GLY A 534 -2.43 27.02 19.61
N ASP A 535 -3.44 27.02 18.73
CA ASP A 535 -4.67 26.24 18.92
C ASP A 535 -4.36 24.73 19.04
N ILE A 536 -3.54 24.21 18.14
CA ILE A 536 -3.18 22.78 18.08
C ILE A 536 -2.31 22.36 19.29
N LEU A 537 -1.41 23.24 19.76
CA LEU A 537 -0.62 23.00 20.97
C LEU A 537 -1.49 22.93 22.23
N THR A 538 -2.59 23.69 22.28
CA THR A 538 -3.57 23.63 23.36
C THR A 538 -4.30 22.28 23.39
N ASP A 539 -4.68 21.76 22.21
CA ASP A 539 -5.23 20.41 22.10
C ASP A 539 -4.18 19.35 22.44
N ALA A 540 -2.93 19.52 21.98
CA ALA A 540 -1.83 18.59 22.27
C ALA A 540 -1.57 18.43 23.77
N ALA A 541 -1.74 19.50 24.56
CA ALA A 541 -1.63 19.46 26.01
C ALA A 541 -2.74 18.65 26.71
N THR A 542 -3.85 18.35 26.03
CA THR A 542 -4.99 17.61 26.60
C THR A 542 -5.18 16.22 26.00
N VAL A 543 -5.09 16.09 24.67
CA VAL A 543 -5.33 14.85 23.93
C VAL A 543 -4.15 13.89 24.07
N LEU A 544 -2.92 14.36 23.87
CA LEU A 544 -1.75 13.47 23.81
C LEU A 544 -1.47 12.77 25.16
N PRO A 545 -1.41 13.45 26.32
CA PRO A 545 -1.17 12.78 27.61
C PRO A 545 -2.26 11.76 27.99
N ALA A 546 -3.45 11.88 27.42
CA ALA A 546 -4.62 11.07 27.74
C ALA A 546 -4.87 9.90 26.77
N SER A 547 -4.24 9.87 25.59
CA SER A 547 -4.56 8.88 24.54
C SER A 547 -3.42 8.46 23.62
N ALA A 548 -2.31 9.21 23.55
CA ALA A 548 -1.24 8.93 22.60
C ALA A 548 -0.40 7.70 22.97
N THR A 549 -0.01 6.94 21.96
CA THR A 549 0.99 5.87 22.02
C THR A 549 2.40 6.43 22.28
N LEU A 550 3.36 5.58 22.67
CA LEU A 550 4.75 6.02 22.86
C LEU A 550 5.33 6.65 21.58
N GLY A 551 5.05 6.08 20.40
CA GLY A 551 5.54 6.61 19.12
C GLY A 551 4.98 7.99 18.79
N GLU A 552 3.69 8.22 19.04
CA GLU A 552 3.06 9.54 18.86
C GLU A 552 3.58 10.58 19.86
N LEU A 553 3.80 10.19 21.12
CA LEU A 553 4.38 11.06 22.15
C LEU A 553 5.81 11.47 21.79
N LEU A 554 6.62 10.54 21.29
CA LEU A 554 7.99 10.81 20.82
C LEU A 554 7.98 11.70 19.58
N ALA A 555 7.11 11.44 18.60
CA ALA A 555 6.95 12.31 17.43
C ALA A 555 6.50 13.73 17.81
N ALA A 556 5.60 13.88 18.80
CA ALA A 556 5.19 15.19 19.33
C ALA A 556 6.34 15.90 20.05
N LEU A 557 7.08 15.20 20.92
CA LEU A 557 8.28 15.73 21.58
C LEU A 557 9.33 16.19 20.56
N ASP A 558 9.49 15.44 19.47
CA ASP A 558 10.42 15.79 18.41
C ASP A 558 10.01 17.04 17.61
N LEU A 559 8.72 17.19 17.32
CA LEU A 559 8.19 18.43 16.75
C LEU A 559 8.41 19.63 17.69
N LEU A 560 8.21 19.45 19.00
CA LEU A 560 8.43 20.48 20.02
C LEU A 560 9.92 20.87 20.15
N ASP A 561 10.83 19.90 20.11
CA ASP A 561 12.28 20.14 20.15
C ASP A 561 12.75 20.84 18.86
N ARG A 562 12.25 20.45 17.68
CA ARG A 562 12.53 21.14 16.41
C ARG A 562 12.01 22.57 16.40
N LEU A 563 10.82 22.83 16.94
CA LEU A 563 10.27 24.19 17.10
C LEU A 563 11.13 25.02 18.06
N ARG A 564 11.48 24.47 19.24
CA ARG A 564 12.32 25.13 20.24
C ARG A 564 13.75 25.41 19.73
N ALA A 565 14.29 24.55 18.86
CA ALA A 565 15.57 24.75 18.19
C ALA A 565 15.52 25.72 16.99
N GLY A 566 14.33 26.16 16.57
CA GLY A 566 14.15 26.99 15.36
C GLY A 566 14.37 26.24 14.04
N HIS A 567 14.34 24.90 14.06
CA HIS A 567 14.40 24.06 12.85
C HIS A 567 13.05 24.02 12.10
N LEU A 568 11.95 24.32 12.81
CA LEU A 568 10.63 24.55 12.23
C LEU A 568 10.20 25.99 12.53
N PRO A 569 9.46 26.67 11.64
CA PRO A 569 8.95 28.01 11.91
C PRO A 569 7.80 27.98 12.93
N GLY A 570 7.68 29.07 13.68
CA GLY A 570 6.82 29.17 14.86
C GLY A 570 7.60 28.94 16.17
N GLY A 571 6.90 28.62 17.25
CA GLY A 571 7.53 28.16 18.50
C GLY A 571 8.04 29.25 19.47
N GLY A 572 7.78 30.53 19.22
CA GLY A 572 8.24 31.63 20.08
C GLY A 572 7.62 31.70 21.49
N ASP A 573 6.49 31.02 21.71
CA ASP A 573 5.73 30.98 22.98
C ASP A 573 5.32 29.54 23.33
N LEU A 574 6.26 28.60 23.22
CA LEU A 574 6.05 27.21 23.64
C LEU A 574 5.99 27.11 25.15
N ASP A 575 4.90 26.54 25.68
CA ASP A 575 4.82 26.17 27.09
C ASP A 575 5.96 25.22 27.48
N ALA A 576 6.74 25.62 28.49
CA ALA A 576 7.85 24.84 29.03
C ALA A 576 7.40 23.58 29.78
N ASP A 577 6.12 23.51 30.17
CA ASP A 577 5.53 22.40 30.93
C ASP A 577 4.99 21.28 30.03
N LEU A 578 4.66 21.59 28.76
CA LEU A 578 4.12 20.62 27.81
C LEU A 578 5.10 19.46 27.53
N PRO A 579 6.39 19.67 27.17
CA PRO A 579 7.33 18.56 26.98
C PRO A 579 7.47 17.67 28.21
N ARG A 580 7.53 18.26 29.42
CA ARG A 580 7.62 17.50 30.69
C ARG A 580 6.39 16.65 30.95
N THR A 581 5.23 17.12 30.51
CA THR A 581 3.95 16.39 30.59
C THR A 581 3.93 15.21 29.62
N LEU A 582 4.37 15.42 28.37
CA LEU A 582 4.47 14.37 27.36
C LEU A 582 5.53 13.32 27.69
N GLU A 583 6.71 13.71 28.20
CA GLU A 583 7.71 12.77 28.74
C GLU A 583 7.16 11.92 29.89
N THR A 584 6.37 12.53 30.79
CA THR A 584 5.75 11.81 31.91
C THR A 584 4.71 10.81 31.41
N ALA A 585 3.93 11.16 30.38
CA ALA A 585 3.01 10.24 29.72
C ALA A 585 3.76 9.11 28.99
N ALA A 586 4.87 9.42 28.30
CA ALA A 586 5.68 8.45 27.58
C ALA A 586 6.28 7.39 28.51
N VAL A 587 6.80 7.79 29.68
CA VAL A 587 7.26 6.86 30.72
C VAL A 587 6.11 6.00 31.28
N ALA A 588 4.87 6.49 31.29
CA ALA A 588 3.69 5.72 31.71
C ALA A 588 3.16 4.74 30.65
N GLN A 589 3.51 4.91 29.36
CA GLN A 589 3.21 3.92 28.31
C GLN A 589 4.15 2.71 28.33
N LEU A 590 5.32 2.80 28.97
CA LEU A 590 6.33 1.74 28.98
C LEU A 590 5.83 0.39 29.52
N ASP A 591 5.01 0.39 30.57
CA ASP A 591 4.45 -0.86 31.12
C ASP A 591 3.48 -1.55 30.13
N GLY A 592 2.88 -0.80 29.18
CA GLY A 592 2.04 -1.35 28.10
C GLY A 592 2.82 -1.98 26.95
N LEU A 593 4.15 -1.81 26.90
CA LEU A 593 5.04 -2.43 25.92
C LEU A 593 5.60 -3.79 26.37
N ALA A 594 5.26 -4.26 27.57
CA ALA A 594 5.82 -5.49 28.13
C ALA A 594 5.64 -6.70 27.20
N GLY A 595 4.49 -6.83 26.53
CA GLY A 595 4.19 -7.88 25.55
C GLY A 595 4.43 -7.50 24.09
N SER A 596 5.27 -6.49 23.79
CA SER A 596 5.52 -6.10 22.39
C SER A 596 6.64 -6.92 21.74
N ASP A 597 6.41 -7.30 20.49
CA ASP A 597 7.36 -7.91 19.54
C ASP A 597 7.83 -6.90 18.46
N SER A 598 7.39 -5.65 18.55
CA SER A 598 7.67 -4.60 17.57
C SER A 598 9.09 -4.04 17.68
N ALA A 599 9.84 -4.15 16.59
CA ALA A 599 11.14 -3.48 16.44
C ALA A 599 11.04 -1.94 16.31
N ALA A 600 9.84 -1.36 16.16
CA ALA A 600 9.64 0.07 16.31
C ALA A 600 9.65 0.48 17.78
N ASP A 601 8.92 -0.26 18.63
CA ASP A 601 8.79 0.01 20.05
C ASP A 601 10.14 -0.14 20.76
N ALA A 602 10.94 -1.14 20.36
CA ALA A 602 12.33 -1.31 20.82
C ALA A 602 13.23 -0.09 20.53
N ARG A 603 13.04 0.59 19.40
CA ARG A 603 13.76 1.84 19.07
C ARG A 603 13.25 3.02 19.90
N SER A 604 11.92 3.11 20.09
CA SER A 604 11.29 4.12 20.95
C SER A 604 11.78 4.06 22.40
N LEU A 605 12.15 2.89 22.93
CA LEU A 605 12.78 2.78 24.25
C LEU A 605 14.12 3.53 24.34
N VAL A 606 14.95 3.46 23.30
CA VAL A 606 16.26 4.14 23.28
C VAL A 606 16.10 5.62 22.99
N GLU A 607 15.17 6.00 22.12
CA GLU A 607 14.85 7.41 21.88
C GLU A 607 14.37 8.11 23.17
N LEU A 608 13.44 7.49 23.90
CA LEU A 608 12.99 7.98 25.21
C LEU A 608 14.15 8.02 26.22
N GLY A 609 15.03 7.02 26.20
CA GLY A 609 16.24 6.99 27.03
C GLY A 609 17.18 8.17 26.75
N GLN A 610 17.53 8.41 25.48
CA GLN A 610 18.43 9.50 25.09
C GLN A 610 17.84 10.87 25.40
N ARG A 611 16.52 11.07 25.20
CA ARG A 611 15.81 12.29 25.62
C ARG A 611 15.85 12.48 27.14
N HIS A 612 15.86 11.38 27.90
CA HIS A 612 15.71 11.41 29.34
C HIS A 612 16.89 12.10 30.07
N ASP A 613 18.13 11.91 29.62
CA ASP A 613 19.36 12.36 30.30
C ASP A 613 19.42 13.89 30.53
N ALA A 614 18.56 14.65 29.83
CA ALA A 614 18.43 16.10 29.97
C ALA A 614 17.45 16.59 31.09
N HIS A 615 16.44 15.81 31.49
CA HIS A 615 15.23 16.37 32.16
C HIS A 615 14.77 15.73 33.49
N GLY A 616 15.44 14.69 34.03
CA GLY A 616 15.37 14.35 35.47
C GLY A 616 14.23 13.46 36.00
N THR A 617 13.29 12.98 35.18
CA THR A 617 12.35 11.86 35.47
C THR A 617 12.97 10.45 35.68
N GLY A 618 14.30 10.33 35.75
CA GLY A 618 15.05 9.09 35.50
C GLY A 618 14.84 7.93 36.47
N LEU A 619 14.45 8.20 37.71
CA LEU A 619 14.14 7.13 38.68
C LEU A 619 12.91 6.30 38.24
N ARG A 620 11.94 6.91 37.54
CA ARG A 620 10.77 6.20 37.00
C ARG A 620 11.16 5.37 35.78
N LEU A 621 11.90 5.97 34.84
CA LEU A 621 12.40 5.28 33.66
C LEU A 621 13.31 4.09 34.03
N ALA A 622 14.28 4.28 34.93
CA ALA A 622 15.18 3.23 35.40
C ALA A 622 14.47 2.07 36.12
N SER A 623 13.31 2.34 36.71
CA SER A 623 12.42 1.34 37.33
C SER A 623 11.58 0.59 36.29
N ALA A 624 10.98 1.31 35.35
CA ALA A 624 10.22 0.72 34.23
C ALA A 624 11.10 -0.15 33.34
N LEU A 625 12.27 0.36 32.91
CA LEU A 625 13.25 -0.41 32.14
C LEU A 625 13.73 -1.66 32.90
N ARG A 626 13.79 -1.63 34.24
CA ARG A 626 14.14 -2.84 35.02
C ARG A 626 13.05 -3.91 34.90
N ARG A 627 11.78 -3.54 35.12
CA ARG A 627 10.64 -4.45 34.92
C ARG A 627 10.62 -5.02 33.50
N LEU A 628 10.78 -4.18 32.48
CA LEU A 628 10.83 -4.64 31.09
C LEU A 628 12.02 -5.58 30.81
N THR A 629 13.15 -5.38 31.48
CA THR A 629 14.32 -6.29 31.37
C THR A 629 14.06 -7.63 32.04
N ASP A 630 13.27 -7.69 33.12
CA ASP A 630 13.10 -8.90 33.94
C ASP A 630 11.83 -9.70 33.58
N ASP A 631 10.72 -9.00 33.29
CA ASP A 631 9.37 -9.54 33.07
C ASP A 631 8.84 -9.34 31.63
N GLY A 632 9.56 -8.61 30.77
CA GLY A 632 9.13 -8.31 29.40
C GLY A 632 9.32 -9.45 28.39
N ALA A 633 8.58 -9.40 27.30
CA ALA A 633 8.75 -10.25 26.12
C ALA A 633 10.22 -10.20 25.64
N PRO A 634 10.79 -11.29 25.09
CA PRO A 634 12.23 -11.39 24.89
C PRO A 634 12.87 -10.23 24.11
N LEU A 635 12.16 -9.70 23.10
CA LEU A 635 12.60 -8.55 22.31
C LEU A 635 12.66 -7.26 23.14
N ILE A 636 11.59 -6.93 23.87
CA ILE A 636 11.56 -5.73 24.73
C ILE A 636 12.50 -5.87 25.93
N ALA A 637 12.70 -7.08 26.47
CA ALA A 637 13.71 -7.33 27.49
C ALA A 637 15.14 -7.11 26.99
N GLY A 638 15.46 -7.51 25.76
CA GLY A 638 16.74 -7.22 25.10
C GLY A 638 16.93 -5.72 24.85
N ALA A 639 15.92 -5.06 24.30
CA ALA A 639 15.93 -3.63 24.05
C ALA A 639 16.12 -2.83 25.36
N ALA A 640 15.32 -3.12 26.40
CA ALA A 640 15.43 -2.47 27.70
C ALA A 640 16.79 -2.72 28.38
N ALA A 641 17.36 -3.92 28.26
CA ALA A 641 18.71 -4.21 28.74
C ALA A 641 19.77 -3.33 28.04
N ALA A 642 19.69 -3.22 26.71
CA ALA A 642 20.55 -2.33 25.92
C ALA A 642 20.37 -0.85 26.30
N THR A 643 19.13 -0.34 26.42
CA THR A 643 18.85 1.02 26.89
C THR A 643 19.46 1.29 28.27
N ARG A 644 19.39 0.31 29.19
CA ARG A 644 19.99 0.44 30.53
C ARG A 644 21.52 0.55 30.47
N VAL A 645 22.19 -0.11 29.52
CA VAL A 645 23.64 0.06 29.32
C VAL A 645 23.94 1.43 28.73
N LEU A 646 23.18 1.90 27.72
CA LEU A 646 23.34 3.25 27.17
C LEU A 646 23.19 4.35 28.24
N LEU A 647 22.29 4.15 29.20
CA LEU A 647 22.04 5.08 30.31
C LEU A 647 22.97 4.89 31.52
N GLY A 648 23.99 4.02 31.43
CA GLY A 648 24.90 3.71 32.56
C GLY A 648 24.23 3.04 33.77
N LEU A 649 23.01 2.53 33.61
CA LEU A 649 22.22 1.84 34.65
C LEU A 649 22.53 0.34 34.75
N LEU A 650 23.31 -0.19 33.82
CA LEU A 650 23.78 -1.58 33.76
C LEU A 650 25.20 -1.60 33.13
N PRO A 651 26.18 -2.32 33.70
CA PRO A 651 27.48 -2.53 33.06
C PRO A 651 27.36 -3.23 31.69
N PRO A 652 28.17 -2.88 30.67
CA PRO A 652 28.12 -3.54 29.36
C PRO A 652 28.32 -5.07 29.42
N GLY A 653 29.21 -5.55 30.29
CA GLY A 653 29.49 -6.98 30.45
C GLY A 653 28.27 -7.80 30.93
N ASP A 654 27.39 -7.23 31.75
CA ASP A 654 26.21 -7.92 32.26
C ASP A 654 25.19 -8.22 31.14
N LEU A 655 25.12 -7.38 30.11
CA LEU A 655 24.34 -7.61 28.90
C LEU A 655 24.90 -8.80 28.11
N GLY A 656 26.24 -8.86 27.96
CA GLY A 656 26.95 -9.95 27.31
C GLY A 656 26.78 -11.29 28.01
N GLU A 657 26.93 -11.32 29.34
CA GLU A 657 26.71 -12.51 30.18
C GLU A 657 25.26 -13.01 30.09
N ARG A 658 24.27 -12.10 30.08
CA ARG A 658 22.85 -12.47 29.88
C ARG A 658 22.61 -13.08 28.50
N ALA A 659 23.22 -12.52 27.44
CA ALA A 659 23.16 -13.11 26.10
C ALA A 659 23.85 -14.49 26.03
N ALA A 660 25.03 -14.65 26.64
CA ALA A 660 25.74 -15.92 26.71
C ALA A 660 24.95 -17.01 27.45
N SER A 661 24.27 -16.66 28.55
CA SER A 661 23.37 -17.56 29.28
C SER A 661 22.16 -17.99 28.43
N LEU A 662 21.60 -17.09 27.61
CA LEU A 662 20.54 -17.45 26.66
C LEU A 662 21.05 -18.40 25.55
N VAL A 663 22.29 -18.23 25.08
CA VAL A 663 22.93 -19.17 24.14
C VAL A 663 23.01 -20.57 24.74
N ASP A 664 23.37 -20.73 26.01
CA ASP A 664 23.37 -22.05 26.64
C ASP A 664 21.98 -22.67 26.70
N ASN A 665 20.97 -21.89 27.10
CA ASN A 665 19.59 -22.34 27.25
C ASN A 665 18.86 -22.59 25.90
N ALA A 666 19.40 -22.13 24.77
CA ALA A 666 18.87 -22.33 23.41
C ALA A 666 18.95 -23.78 22.86
N THR A 667 18.88 -24.79 23.74
CA THR A 667 18.75 -26.22 23.38
C THR A 667 17.34 -26.57 22.89
N THR A 668 16.32 -25.89 23.43
CA THR A 668 14.91 -26.06 23.02
C THR A 668 14.51 -24.99 22.00
N THR A 669 13.44 -25.24 21.24
CA THR A 669 12.89 -24.25 20.30
C THR A 669 12.49 -22.96 21.03
N SER A 670 11.78 -23.07 22.16
CA SER A 670 11.43 -21.91 23.01
C SER A 670 12.67 -21.13 23.48
N GLY A 671 13.76 -21.81 23.85
CA GLY A 671 15.01 -21.13 24.23
C GLY A 671 15.70 -20.45 23.05
N ARG A 672 15.56 -20.99 21.82
CA ARG A 672 15.99 -20.32 20.58
C ARG A 672 15.14 -19.08 20.31
N ASP A 673 13.83 -19.14 20.48
CA ASP A 673 12.94 -17.99 20.28
C ASP A 673 13.27 -16.85 21.26
N THR A 674 13.50 -17.17 22.54
CA THR A 674 13.96 -16.19 23.56
C THR A 674 15.30 -15.56 23.19
N LEU A 675 16.29 -16.37 22.74
CA LEU A 675 17.58 -15.88 22.29
C LEU A 675 17.46 -14.95 21.08
N ARG A 676 16.66 -15.34 20.07
CA ARG A 676 16.41 -14.53 18.86
C ARG A 676 15.82 -13.18 19.24
N GLY A 677 14.72 -13.18 19.99
CA GLY A 677 14.06 -11.96 20.43
C GLY A 677 15.01 -11.03 21.18
N PHE A 678 15.70 -11.54 22.21
CA PHE A 678 16.62 -10.73 23.03
C PHE A 678 17.74 -10.08 22.22
N LEU A 679 18.37 -10.83 21.30
CA LEU A 679 19.41 -10.28 20.43
C LEU A 679 18.84 -9.26 19.44
N THR A 680 17.72 -9.57 18.76
CA THR A 680 17.06 -8.64 17.84
C THR A 680 16.64 -7.34 18.53
N GLY A 681 16.10 -7.42 19.75
CA GLY A 681 15.73 -6.25 20.53
C GLY A 681 16.93 -5.41 20.97
N SER A 682 18.00 -6.06 21.45
CA SER A 682 19.24 -5.37 21.80
C SER A 682 19.88 -4.67 20.60
N LEU A 683 19.84 -5.30 19.41
CA LEU A 683 20.35 -4.76 18.16
C LEU A 683 19.48 -3.61 17.62
N ALA A 684 18.15 -3.74 17.66
CA ALA A 684 17.23 -2.69 17.24
C ALA A 684 17.32 -1.45 18.14
N ALA A 685 17.54 -1.65 19.44
CA ALA A 685 17.74 -0.59 20.41
C ALA A 685 19.11 0.10 20.25
N ALA A 686 20.19 -0.67 20.28
CA ALA A 686 21.54 -0.15 20.49
C ALA A 686 22.61 -0.87 19.66
N GLU A 687 22.45 -0.84 18.34
CA GLU A 687 23.46 -1.33 17.37
C GLU A 687 24.92 -0.92 17.72
N PRO A 688 25.23 0.33 18.16
CA PRO A 688 26.60 0.70 18.54
C PRO A 688 27.13 0.02 19.81
N LEU A 689 26.28 -0.49 20.72
CA LEU A 689 26.77 -1.17 21.94
C LEU A 689 27.50 -2.48 21.61
N LEU A 690 27.16 -3.13 20.50
CA LEU A 690 27.80 -4.37 20.08
C LEU A 690 29.08 -4.13 19.26
N GLU A 691 29.49 -2.87 19.09
CA GLU A 691 30.86 -2.49 18.73
C GLU A 691 31.79 -2.44 19.97
N ALA A 692 31.24 -2.36 21.18
CA ALA A 692 32.04 -2.31 22.41
C ALA A 692 32.51 -3.72 22.81
N PRO A 693 33.83 -3.97 22.93
CA PRO A 693 34.35 -5.30 23.29
C PRO A 693 33.79 -5.82 24.61
N GLU A 694 33.59 -4.95 25.60
CA GLU A 694 33.07 -5.32 26.93
C GLU A 694 31.66 -5.94 26.89
N ALA A 695 30.79 -5.49 25.98
CA ALA A 695 29.44 -6.05 25.82
C ALA A 695 29.43 -7.35 25.01
N LEU A 696 30.33 -7.46 24.02
CA LEU A 696 30.33 -8.56 23.07
C LEU A 696 31.16 -9.77 23.55
N THR A 697 32.26 -9.56 24.27
CA THR A 697 33.23 -10.61 24.66
C THR A 697 32.60 -11.84 25.32
N PRO A 698 31.69 -11.75 26.33
CA PRO A 698 31.10 -12.94 26.92
C PRO A 698 30.32 -13.80 25.91
N LEU A 699 29.67 -13.15 24.93
CA LEU A 699 28.98 -13.82 23.82
C LEU A 699 29.98 -14.44 22.83
N LEU A 700 31.09 -13.74 22.51
CA LEU A 700 32.16 -14.26 21.65
C LEU A 700 32.76 -15.54 22.21
N ASP A 701 33.16 -15.50 23.49
CA ASP A 701 33.79 -16.62 24.19
C ASP A 701 32.84 -17.81 24.30
N ARG A 702 31.56 -17.56 24.59
CA ARG A 702 30.56 -18.63 24.68
C ARG A 702 30.33 -19.32 23.33
N VAL A 703 30.20 -18.58 22.23
CA VAL A 703 30.06 -19.15 20.88
C VAL A 703 31.33 -19.88 20.44
N GLY A 704 32.51 -19.41 20.85
CA GLY A 704 33.78 -20.11 20.67
C GLY A 704 33.85 -21.45 21.40
N ALA A 705 33.30 -21.52 22.62
CA ALA A 705 33.36 -22.71 23.49
C ALA A 705 32.35 -23.83 23.15
N LEU A 706 31.38 -23.60 22.25
CA LEU A 706 30.41 -24.64 21.86
C LEU A 706 31.08 -25.80 21.11
N THR A 707 30.48 -26.99 21.15
CA THR A 707 30.80 -28.04 20.17
C THR A 707 30.15 -27.71 18.82
N ASP A 708 30.71 -28.22 17.72
CA ASP A 708 30.21 -27.94 16.37
C ASP A 708 28.74 -28.28 16.17
N ARG A 709 28.26 -29.41 16.69
CA ARG A 709 26.83 -29.75 16.60
C ARG A 709 25.97 -28.77 17.39
N GLN A 710 26.38 -28.43 18.61
CA GLN A 710 25.67 -27.44 19.44
C GLN A 710 25.64 -26.04 18.81
N PHE A 711 26.69 -25.68 18.06
CA PHE A 711 26.76 -24.44 17.29
C PHE A 711 25.82 -24.49 16.07
N LEU A 712 25.90 -25.54 15.24
CA LEU A 712 25.04 -25.70 14.06
C LEU A 712 23.54 -25.77 14.42
N ASP A 713 23.18 -26.37 15.56
CA ASP A 713 21.80 -26.37 16.10
C ASP A 713 21.29 -24.98 16.53
N ARG A 714 22.17 -24.00 16.72
CA ARG A 714 21.86 -22.61 17.14
C ARG A 714 22.15 -21.57 16.06
N LEU A 715 22.92 -21.92 15.03
CA LEU A 715 23.38 -21.01 13.98
C LEU A 715 22.21 -20.29 13.27
N PRO A 716 21.10 -20.94 12.86
CA PRO A 716 20.00 -20.23 12.22
C PRO A 716 19.39 -19.14 13.12
N THR A 717 19.27 -19.40 14.42
CA THR A 717 18.74 -18.44 15.41
C THR A 717 19.65 -17.24 15.61
N LEU A 718 20.95 -17.49 15.79
CA LEU A 718 21.95 -16.43 15.92
C LEU A 718 21.98 -15.57 14.65
N ARG A 719 22.02 -16.22 13.48
CA ARG A 719 22.04 -15.55 12.19
C ARG A 719 20.77 -14.74 11.90
N ALA A 720 19.59 -15.27 12.27
CA ALA A 720 18.32 -14.54 12.17
C ALA A 720 18.32 -13.25 12.99
N ALA A 721 18.94 -13.26 14.19
CA ALA A 721 19.04 -12.06 15.02
C ALA A 721 19.95 -10.99 14.41
N PHE A 722 21.12 -11.37 13.85
CA PHE A 722 22.02 -10.43 13.17
C PHE A 722 21.56 -10.04 11.75
N ALA A 723 20.57 -10.72 11.16
CA ALA A 723 19.99 -10.37 9.87
C ALA A 723 19.25 -9.02 9.88
N THR A 724 18.79 -8.53 11.04
CA THR A 724 18.11 -7.22 11.17
C THR A 724 19.09 -6.03 11.16
N VAL A 725 20.40 -6.29 11.13
CA VAL A 725 21.50 -5.31 11.22
C VAL A 725 21.95 -4.89 9.82
N GLY A 726 22.32 -3.62 9.62
CA GLY A 726 22.85 -3.13 8.34
C GLY A 726 24.25 -3.68 7.98
N PRO A 727 24.65 -3.64 6.70
CA PRO A 727 25.93 -4.22 6.24
C PRO A 727 27.17 -3.54 6.87
N THR A 728 27.12 -2.22 7.05
CA THR A 728 28.19 -1.43 7.70
C THR A 728 28.43 -1.84 9.17
N PRO A 729 27.41 -1.86 10.05
CA PRO A 729 27.56 -2.33 11.42
C PRO A 729 27.92 -3.82 11.54
N ARG A 730 27.37 -4.73 10.70
CA ARG A 730 27.84 -6.13 10.65
C ARG A 730 29.35 -6.23 10.37
N ARG A 731 29.88 -5.37 9.49
CA ARG A 731 31.33 -5.29 9.23
C ARG A 731 32.12 -4.83 10.46
N ARG A 732 31.64 -3.85 11.22
CA ARG A 732 32.32 -3.40 12.46
C ARG A 732 32.36 -4.51 13.51
N ILE A 733 31.25 -5.23 13.71
CA ILE A 733 31.21 -6.41 14.57
C ILE A 733 32.21 -7.49 14.08
N THR A 734 32.33 -7.68 12.76
CA THR A 734 33.34 -8.58 12.17
C THR A 734 34.77 -8.14 12.51
N ASP A 735 35.08 -6.84 12.44
CA ASP A 735 36.40 -6.32 12.79
C ASP A 735 36.74 -6.58 14.27
N VAL A 736 35.78 -6.42 15.20
CA VAL A 736 35.93 -6.74 16.64
C VAL A 736 36.17 -8.24 16.86
N VAL A 737 35.43 -9.12 16.16
CA VAL A 737 35.64 -10.57 16.21
C VAL A 737 37.02 -10.96 15.70
N GLU A 738 37.48 -10.38 14.58
CA GLU A 738 38.79 -10.70 13.99
C GLU A 738 39.95 -10.25 14.89
N GLN A 739 39.75 -9.19 15.69
CA GLN A 739 40.68 -8.77 16.75
C GLN A 739 40.66 -9.72 17.95
N HIS A 740 39.48 -10.07 18.48
CA HIS A 740 39.34 -10.96 19.65
C HIS A 740 39.85 -12.37 19.39
N THR A 741 39.61 -12.90 18.17
CA THR A 741 40.06 -14.23 17.76
C THR A 741 41.53 -14.29 17.33
N GLY A 742 42.25 -13.16 17.30
CA GLY A 742 43.63 -13.08 16.84
C GLY A 742 43.82 -13.34 15.33
N ALA A 743 42.72 -13.48 14.57
CA ALA A 743 42.76 -13.67 13.12
C ALA A 743 43.27 -12.43 12.37
N ARG A 744 43.19 -11.26 13.01
CA ARG A 744 43.82 -10.01 12.57
C ARG A 744 44.92 -9.61 13.55
N ILE A 745 46.16 -9.88 13.16
CA ILE A 745 47.33 -9.30 13.82
C ILE A 745 47.34 -7.81 13.47
N ASP A 746 47.28 -6.94 14.47
CA ASP A 746 47.39 -5.51 14.23
C ASP A 746 48.83 -5.16 13.80
N THR A 747 49.00 -4.86 12.51
CA THR A 747 50.29 -4.47 11.95
C THR A 747 50.65 -3.02 12.22
N ALA A 748 49.82 -2.27 12.97
CA ALA A 748 50.13 -0.92 13.45
C ALA A 748 51.17 -0.93 14.59
N LEU A 749 52.35 -1.49 14.32
CA LEU A 749 53.53 -1.25 15.14
C LEU A 749 53.88 0.25 15.10
N ASP A 750 54.22 0.81 16.27
CA ASP A 750 54.68 2.20 16.41
C ASP A 750 55.78 2.50 15.36
N PRO A 751 55.61 3.51 14.49
CA PRO A 751 56.62 3.89 13.49
C PRO A 751 58.01 4.13 14.08
N VAL A 752 58.11 4.58 15.33
CA VAL A 752 59.38 4.79 16.05
C VAL A 752 60.01 3.46 16.46
N LEU A 753 59.21 2.48 16.89
CA LEU A 753 59.66 1.13 17.19
C LEU A 753 60.09 0.39 15.92
N MET A 754 59.32 0.52 14.84
CA MET A 754 59.65 -0.04 13.52
C MET A 754 60.97 0.53 12.99
N ALA A 755 61.17 1.86 13.08
CA ALA A 755 62.43 2.49 12.68
C ALA A 755 63.63 1.95 13.48
N ARG A 756 63.47 1.76 14.80
CA ARG A 756 64.52 1.17 15.66
C ARG A 756 64.82 -0.30 15.33
N TRP A 757 63.80 -1.08 14.97
CA TRP A 757 64.00 -2.46 14.54
C TRP A 757 64.73 -2.53 13.19
N VAL A 758 64.38 -1.66 12.23
CA VAL A 758 65.09 -1.54 10.95
C VAL A 758 66.54 -1.05 11.16
N GLU A 759 66.80 -0.10 12.05
CA GLU A 759 68.18 0.28 12.41
C GLU A 759 68.96 -0.87 13.05
N ALA A 760 68.35 -1.62 13.97
CA ALA A 760 68.97 -2.78 14.60
C ALA A 760 69.24 -3.91 13.60
N GLU A 761 68.33 -4.14 12.64
CA GLU A 761 68.48 -5.13 11.58
C GLU A 761 69.56 -4.72 10.57
N HIS A 762 69.60 -3.45 10.16
CA HIS A 762 70.70 -2.93 9.34
C HIS A 762 72.05 -3.02 10.07
N ALA A 763 72.11 -2.74 11.37
CA ALA A 763 73.32 -2.91 12.18
C ALA A 763 73.73 -4.39 12.28
N ALA A 764 72.77 -5.30 12.48
CA ALA A 764 73.03 -6.74 12.50
C ALA A 764 73.54 -7.24 11.14
N VAL A 765 72.91 -6.83 10.03
CA VAL A 765 73.34 -7.15 8.66
C VAL A 765 74.75 -6.61 8.38
N ALA A 766 75.09 -5.40 8.83
CA ALA A 766 76.43 -4.83 8.70
C ALA A 766 77.49 -5.57 9.55
N VAL A 767 77.13 -6.04 10.75
CA VAL A 767 78.02 -6.88 11.57
C VAL A 767 78.23 -8.26 10.94
N LEU A 768 77.17 -8.90 10.44
CA LEU A 768 77.23 -10.17 9.71
C LEU A 768 78.07 -10.03 8.42
N ALA A 769 77.92 -8.91 7.69
CA ALA A 769 78.75 -8.55 6.53
C ALA A 769 80.24 -8.53 6.88
N ALA A 770 80.60 -7.80 7.94
CA ALA A 770 81.98 -7.64 8.38
C ALA A 770 82.64 -8.95 8.84
N HIS A 771 81.85 -9.96 9.22
CA HIS A 771 82.32 -11.29 9.60
C HIS A 771 82.26 -12.33 8.47
N GLY A 772 81.90 -11.90 7.25
CA GLY A 772 81.76 -12.80 6.09
C GLY A 772 80.55 -13.74 6.16
N LEU A 773 79.62 -13.50 7.08
CA LEU A 773 78.41 -14.29 7.32
C LEU A 773 77.23 -13.82 6.44
N HIS A 774 77.52 -13.48 5.18
CA HIS A 774 76.51 -13.19 4.18
C HIS A 774 76.04 -14.47 3.48
N HIS A 775 74.98 -15.10 3.99
CA HIS A 775 74.03 -15.96 3.26
C HIS A 775 72.78 -16.08 4.14
N GLY A 776 71.55 -16.16 3.64
CA GLY A 776 71.07 -16.06 2.25
C GLY A 776 69.57 -15.73 2.30
N HIS A 777 68.82 -15.93 1.21
CA HIS A 777 67.36 -15.78 1.27
C HIS A 777 66.78 -16.69 2.35
N PHE A 778 65.87 -16.17 3.17
CA PHE A 778 64.99 -16.96 4.03
C PHE A 778 64.08 -17.82 3.15
N THR A 779 64.58 -18.97 2.70
CA THR A 779 63.71 -20.11 2.46
C THR A 779 63.15 -20.50 3.82
N ALA A 780 61.82 -20.45 3.96
CA ALA A 780 61.13 -21.01 5.11
C ALA A 780 61.66 -22.42 5.39
N PRO A 781 61.82 -22.83 6.66
CA PRO A 781 62.30 -24.17 6.97
C PRO A 781 61.45 -25.20 6.22
N PRO A 782 62.06 -26.23 5.59
CA PRO A 782 61.28 -27.31 5.03
C PRO A 782 60.43 -27.88 6.16
N ALA A 783 59.11 -27.98 5.93
CA ALA A 783 58.20 -28.54 6.91
C ALA A 783 58.71 -29.92 7.32
N GLU A 784 58.75 -30.20 8.63
CA GLU A 784 59.14 -31.52 9.10
C GLU A 784 58.06 -32.54 8.69
N ASP A 785 58.36 -33.32 7.65
CA ASP A 785 57.60 -34.50 7.23
C ASP A 785 57.57 -35.51 8.40
N GLY A 786 56.62 -35.34 9.31
CA GLY A 786 56.55 -36.11 10.56
C GLY A 786 55.47 -35.68 11.54
N GLN A 787 54.99 -34.43 11.46
CA GLN A 787 53.76 -34.01 12.12
C GLN A 787 52.74 -33.60 11.07
N GLU A 788 51.82 -34.51 10.75
CA GLU A 788 50.53 -34.10 10.20
C GLU A 788 49.97 -33.00 11.12
N PRO A 789 49.54 -31.85 10.59
CA PRO A 789 48.83 -30.89 11.42
C PRO A 789 47.63 -31.65 11.98
N VAL A 790 47.50 -31.69 13.32
CA VAL A 790 46.35 -32.32 13.96
C VAL A 790 45.12 -31.67 13.36
N VAL A 791 44.42 -32.42 12.52
CA VAL A 791 43.25 -31.93 11.82
C VAL A 791 42.23 -31.66 12.91
N HIS A 792 42.08 -30.40 13.30
CA HIS A 792 40.95 -29.96 14.09
C HIS A 792 39.73 -30.20 13.22
N GLN A 793 39.04 -31.32 13.46
CA GLN A 793 37.84 -31.76 12.74
C GLN A 793 36.61 -30.89 13.10
N GLY A 794 36.82 -29.60 13.39
CA GLY A 794 35.80 -28.68 13.88
C GLY A 794 35.96 -27.26 13.34
N ILE A 795 34.84 -26.53 13.28
CA ILE A 795 34.71 -25.19 12.71
C ILE A 795 35.42 -24.18 13.64
N PRO A 796 36.47 -23.47 13.18
CA PRO A 796 37.20 -22.49 13.99
C PRO A 796 36.32 -21.33 14.49
N PRO A 797 36.61 -20.71 15.66
CA PRO A 797 35.79 -19.63 16.22
C PRO A 797 35.54 -18.44 15.29
N VAL A 798 36.56 -18.01 14.52
CA VAL A 798 36.40 -16.95 13.51
C VAL A 798 35.43 -17.35 12.38
N THR A 799 35.47 -18.61 11.96
CA THR A 799 34.56 -19.16 10.94
C THR A 799 33.13 -19.27 11.44
N ARG A 800 32.94 -19.61 12.73
CA ARG A 800 31.62 -19.61 13.38
C ARG A 800 30.96 -18.24 13.34
N TRP A 801 31.71 -17.19 13.68
CA TRP A 801 31.19 -15.83 13.65
C TRP A 801 30.95 -15.31 12.22
N ARG A 802 31.79 -15.68 11.25
CA ARG A 802 31.49 -15.40 9.82
C ARG A 802 30.18 -16.06 9.35
N LEU A 803 29.88 -17.28 9.80
CA LEU A 803 28.61 -17.95 9.52
C LEU A 803 27.40 -17.24 10.17
N VAL A 804 27.57 -16.70 11.39
CA VAL A 804 26.53 -15.92 12.09
C VAL A 804 26.27 -14.57 11.43
N LEU A 805 27.31 -13.83 11.04
CA LEU A 805 27.20 -12.48 10.49
C LEU A 805 26.87 -12.43 8.99
N GLY A 806 27.04 -13.53 8.26
CA GLY A 806 26.81 -13.61 6.80
C GLY A 806 27.82 -12.83 5.94
N SER A 807 28.76 -12.11 6.55
CA SER A 807 29.77 -11.34 5.84
C SER A 807 30.88 -12.25 5.29
N ARG A 808 31.23 -12.08 4.00
CA ARG A 808 32.38 -12.73 3.31
C ARG A 808 32.25 -14.26 3.13
N ALA A 809 31.11 -14.75 2.64
CA ALA A 809 30.94 -16.16 2.23
C ALA A 809 32.04 -16.64 1.25
N ASP A 810 32.52 -15.75 0.38
CA ASP A 810 33.63 -15.98 -0.57
C ASP A 810 34.97 -16.36 0.11
N GLN A 811 35.15 -16.01 1.38
CA GLN A 811 36.35 -16.29 2.18
C GLN A 811 36.16 -17.48 3.14
N ALA A 812 35.04 -18.22 3.03
CA ALA A 812 34.82 -19.45 3.78
C ALA A 812 35.29 -20.66 2.95
N ASP A 813 36.10 -21.54 3.54
CA ASP A 813 36.60 -22.75 2.88
C ASP A 813 35.79 -24.01 3.20
N GLY A 814 35.78 -24.94 2.24
CA GLY A 814 35.20 -26.28 2.41
C GLY A 814 33.72 -26.29 2.79
N SER A 815 33.40 -27.04 3.85
CA SER A 815 32.02 -27.23 4.33
C SER A 815 31.36 -25.95 4.86
N ALA A 816 32.14 -24.99 5.38
CA ALA A 816 31.60 -23.71 5.85
C ALA A 816 30.88 -22.94 4.73
N ARG A 817 31.35 -23.03 3.48
CA ARG A 817 30.72 -22.38 2.33
C ARG A 817 29.32 -22.93 2.02
N ARG A 818 29.09 -24.23 2.24
CA ARG A 818 27.76 -24.86 2.09
C ARG A 818 26.79 -24.41 3.19
N TYR A 819 27.24 -24.38 4.45
CA TYR A 819 26.42 -23.86 5.56
C TYR A 819 26.07 -22.38 5.42
N ALA A 820 26.98 -21.57 4.86
CA ALA A 820 26.72 -20.18 4.52
C ALA A 820 25.62 -20.09 3.43
N ALA A 821 25.86 -20.68 2.26
CA ALA A 821 24.97 -20.59 1.10
C ALA A 821 23.51 -21.03 1.42
N ALA A 822 23.35 -22.13 2.16
CA ALA A 822 22.03 -22.63 2.57
C ALA A 822 21.26 -21.67 3.50
N LEU A 823 21.94 -20.75 4.20
CA LEU A 823 21.34 -19.73 5.07
C LEU A 823 21.37 -18.32 4.45
N ASP A 824 22.25 -18.05 3.48
CA ASP A 824 22.24 -16.85 2.65
C ASP A 824 20.94 -16.75 1.84
N GLU A 825 20.34 -17.87 1.44
CA GLU A 825 19.07 -17.91 0.71
C GLU A 825 17.87 -17.33 1.48
N LEU A 826 17.91 -17.34 2.83
CA LEU A 826 16.89 -16.75 3.69
C LEU A 826 17.33 -15.41 4.32
N TYR A 827 18.60 -15.28 4.71
CA TYR A 827 19.11 -14.16 5.51
C TYR A 827 20.12 -13.26 4.78
N GLY A 828 20.50 -13.56 3.53
CA GLY A 828 21.54 -12.85 2.77
C GLY A 828 21.04 -11.71 1.87
N MET A 829 19.73 -11.50 1.76
CA MET A 829 19.16 -10.38 1.02
C MET A 829 19.17 -9.12 1.90
N ASP A 830 20.25 -8.33 1.81
CA ASP A 830 20.41 -7.11 2.62
C ASP A 830 19.26 -6.10 2.41
N ARG A 831 18.54 -5.80 3.50
CA ARG A 831 17.47 -4.79 3.56
C ARG A 831 17.93 -3.66 4.49
N GLY A 832 18.38 -2.55 3.94
CA GLY A 832 18.83 -1.39 4.74
C GLY A 832 19.53 -0.30 3.94
N GLU A 833 19.95 0.76 4.61
CA GLU A 833 20.75 1.83 4.00
C GLU A 833 22.13 1.30 3.57
N GLY A 834 22.57 1.70 2.38
CA GLY A 834 23.79 1.16 1.78
C GLY A 834 23.60 -0.20 1.08
N ALA A 835 22.39 -0.75 1.02
CA ALA A 835 22.07 -1.78 0.05
C ALA A 835 22.19 -1.18 -1.36
N ASP A 836 23.23 -1.58 -2.09
CA ASP A 836 23.55 -1.03 -3.40
C ASP A 836 22.42 -1.37 -4.39
N ARG A 837 21.61 -0.37 -4.79
CA ARG A 837 20.67 -0.50 -5.92
C ARG A 837 21.39 -0.54 -7.28
N HIS A 838 22.71 -0.78 -7.29
CA HIS A 838 23.51 -0.95 -8.49
C HIS A 838 23.44 -2.38 -9.02
N GLY A 839 22.47 -2.57 -9.92
CA GLY A 839 22.68 -3.45 -11.07
C GLY A 839 21.93 -4.77 -11.03
N ILE A 840 20.95 -4.86 -11.95
CA ILE A 840 20.77 -6.08 -12.75
C ILE A 840 22.01 -6.19 -13.66
N GLY A 841 23.15 -6.51 -13.05
CA GLY A 841 24.42 -6.73 -13.72
C GLY A 841 24.54 -8.20 -14.09
N GLY A 842 24.59 -8.51 -15.38
CA GLY A 842 24.82 -9.87 -15.86
C GLY A 842 26.23 -10.37 -15.50
N GLY A 843 26.38 -10.95 -14.31
CA GLY A 843 27.56 -11.69 -13.86
C GLY A 843 27.23 -13.18 -13.74
N GLY A 844 28.14 -14.05 -14.18
CA GLY A 844 27.90 -15.49 -14.35
C GLY A 844 27.82 -16.31 -13.07
N GLY A 845 26.87 -16.02 -12.19
CA GLY A 845 26.48 -16.90 -11.09
C GLY A 845 25.73 -18.14 -11.61
N THR A 846 25.91 -19.29 -10.96
CA THR A 846 25.11 -20.50 -11.23
C THR A 846 23.62 -20.25 -10.96
N PRO A 847 22.69 -20.89 -11.71
CA PRO A 847 21.27 -20.79 -11.42
C PRO A 847 20.98 -21.16 -9.96
N PHE A 848 20.19 -20.31 -9.28
CA PHE A 848 19.76 -20.59 -7.91
C PHE A 848 18.93 -21.89 -7.85
N PRO A 849 19.09 -22.71 -6.80
CA PRO A 849 18.31 -23.93 -6.63
C PRO A 849 16.83 -23.62 -6.44
N ASN A 850 15.96 -24.58 -6.77
CA ASN A 850 14.55 -24.45 -6.43
C ASN A 850 14.30 -24.77 -4.94
N THR A 851 13.16 -24.30 -4.41
CA THR A 851 12.78 -24.44 -2.97
C THR A 851 12.83 -25.87 -2.46
N ARG A 852 12.64 -26.86 -3.36
CA ARG A 852 12.69 -28.29 -3.03
C ARG A 852 14.11 -28.82 -2.93
N GLU A 853 15.03 -28.35 -3.78
CA GLU A 853 16.46 -28.62 -3.67
C GLU A 853 17.04 -27.98 -2.40
N TRP A 854 16.71 -26.72 -2.13
CA TRP A 854 17.09 -26.03 -0.89
C TRP A 854 16.58 -26.76 0.37
N ALA A 855 15.30 -27.16 0.37
CA ALA A 855 14.73 -27.93 1.47
C ALA A 855 15.40 -29.31 1.67
N ALA A 856 15.97 -29.92 0.62
CA ALA A 856 16.73 -31.16 0.73
C ALA A 856 18.14 -30.90 1.30
N GLU A 857 18.82 -29.85 0.83
CA GLU A 857 20.15 -29.44 1.31
C GLU A 857 20.13 -29.04 2.80
N LEU A 858 19.11 -28.29 3.25
CA LEU A 858 18.90 -28.03 4.68
C LEU A 858 18.75 -29.31 5.51
N GLY A 859 18.09 -30.33 4.96
CA GLY A 859 17.94 -31.64 5.57
C GLY A 859 19.26 -32.42 5.68
N GLU A 860 20.12 -32.34 4.67
CA GLU A 860 21.47 -32.94 4.68
C GLU A 860 22.40 -32.23 5.67
N LEU A 861 22.43 -30.89 5.65
CA LEU A 861 23.38 -30.08 6.40
C LEU A 861 23.03 -29.94 7.89
N PHE A 862 21.77 -29.67 8.21
CA PHE A 862 21.34 -29.37 9.59
C PHE A 862 20.47 -30.47 10.21
N GLY A 863 19.90 -31.37 9.40
CA GLY A 863 18.98 -32.42 9.83
C GLY A 863 17.53 -31.97 9.91
N THR A 864 16.59 -32.93 9.93
CA THR A 864 15.15 -32.72 9.73
C THR A 864 14.54 -31.67 10.67
N ARG A 865 14.93 -31.64 11.96
CA ARG A 865 14.36 -30.65 12.89
C ARG A 865 14.70 -29.21 12.51
N VAL A 866 15.95 -28.95 12.15
CA VAL A 866 16.41 -27.60 11.80
C VAL A 866 15.91 -27.21 10.42
N ARG A 867 15.82 -28.17 9.48
CA ARG A 867 15.13 -27.99 8.19
C ARG A 867 13.72 -27.45 8.39
N GLU A 868 12.88 -28.11 9.20
CA GLU A 868 11.52 -27.64 9.44
C GLU A 868 11.47 -26.27 10.14
N GLU A 869 12.33 -26.02 11.13
CA GLU A 869 12.42 -24.72 11.81
C GLU A 869 12.83 -23.58 10.84
N VAL A 870 13.74 -23.82 9.88
CA VAL A 870 14.15 -22.85 8.85
C VAL A 870 13.08 -22.67 7.76
N LEU A 871 12.38 -23.74 7.35
CA LEU A 871 11.28 -23.63 6.39
C LEU A 871 10.08 -22.87 6.96
N ALA A 872 9.74 -23.07 8.23
CA ALA A 872 8.71 -22.29 8.92
C ALA A 872 9.10 -20.79 8.98
N ALA A 873 10.33 -20.48 9.42
CA ALA A 873 10.84 -19.11 9.43
C ALA A 873 10.91 -18.47 8.03
N ALA A 874 11.09 -19.26 6.97
CA ALA A 874 11.03 -18.78 5.60
C ALA A 874 9.62 -18.39 5.18
N VAL A 875 8.61 -19.19 5.54
CA VAL A 875 7.19 -18.85 5.32
C VAL A 875 6.86 -17.55 6.05
N GLU A 876 7.17 -17.47 7.35
CA GLU A 876 6.99 -16.27 8.19
C GLU A 876 7.71 -15.03 7.61
N GLY A 877 8.89 -15.22 7.01
CA GLY A 877 9.65 -14.19 6.30
C GLY A 877 9.11 -13.78 4.91
N GLY A 878 7.94 -14.29 4.51
CA GLY A 878 7.26 -13.98 3.25
C GLY A 878 7.57 -14.94 2.08
N ARG A 879 8.31 -16.03 2.30
CA ARG A 879 8.69 -17.00 1.25
C ARG A 879 7.64 -18.10 1.08
N VAL A 880 6.55 -17.71 0.42
CA VAL A 880 5.31 -18.47 0.18
C VAL A 880 5.52 -19.92 -0.27
N ASP A 881 6.48 -20.15 -1.17
CA ASP A 881 6.79 -21.42 -1.80
C ASP A 881 7.35 -22.48 -0.82
N ALA A 882 7.93 -22.04 0.31
CA ALA A 882 8.42 -22.93 1.36
C ALA A 882 7.28 -23.67 2.08
N ALA A 883 6.08 -23.07 2.20
CA ALA A 883 4.91 -23.67 2.84
C ALA A 883 4.46 -24.98 2.17
N LEU A 884 4.85 -25.17 0.91
CA LEU A 884 4.53 -26.35 0.11
C LEU A 884 5.53 -27.51 0.28
N GLN A 885 6.65 -27.30 0.98
CA GLN A 885 7.71 -28.29 1.25
C GLN A 885 7.81 -28.70 2.74
N ILE A 886 7.11 -27.98 3.61
CA ILE A 886 6.90 -28.32 5.02
C ILE A 886 6.17 -29.65 5.12
N ASP A 887 6.65 -30.54 5.98
CA ASP A 887 5.91 -31.77 6.33
C ASP A 887 4.89 -31.47 7.47
N PRO A 888 3.58 -31.65 7.23
CA PRO A 888 2.56 -31.39 8.24
C PRO A 888 2.69 -32.25 9.51
N ASP A 889 3.34 -33.42 9.44
CA ASP A 889 3.48 -34.35 10.56
C ASP A 889 4.63 -33.98 11.51
N SER A 890 5.63 -33.23 11.05
CA SER A 890 6.84 -32.90 11.82
C SER A 890 6.88 -31.47 12.37
N VAL A 891 6.08 -30.54 11.83
CA VAL A 891 6.01 -29.16 12.33
C VAL A 891 5.09 -29.01 13.54
N ARG A 892 5.59 -28.32 14.56
CA ARG A 892 4.80 -27.93 15.74
C ARG A 892 3.74 -26.90 15.31
N PRO A 893 2.46 -27.06 15.69
CA PRO A 893 1.47 -26.00 15.50
C PRO A 893 1.87 -24.71 16.21
N SER A 894 2.06 -23.64 15.45
CA SER A 894 2.19 -22.25 15.92
C SER A 894 1.05 -21.39 15.37
N VAL A 895 0.75 -20.30 16.06
CA VAL A 895 -0.23 -19.31 15.61
C VAL A 895 0.34 -18.53 14.42
N ASP A 896 1.65 -18.22 14.43
CA ASP A 896 2.36 -17.60 13.29
C ASP A 896 2.23 -18.37 11.98
N LEU A 897 2.50 -19.68 12.00
CA LEU A 897 2.39 -20.50 10.80
C LEU A 897 0.95 -20.57 10.30
N LEU A 898 -0.03 -20.64 11.22
CA LEU A 898 -1.44 -20.60 10.87
C LEU A 898 -1.81 -19.25 10.24
N ARG A 899 -1.39 -18.14 10.85
CA ARG A 899 -1.56 -16.76 10.39
C ARG A 899 -1.00 -16.56 8.98
N THR A 900 0.28 -16.86 8.77
CA THR A 900 0.90 -16.67 7.46
C THR A 900 0.28 -17.58 6.39
N VAL A 901 -0.07 -18.83 6.70
CA VAL A 901 -0.75 -19.71 5.74
C VAL A 901 -2.18 -19.25 5.41
N LEU A 902 -2.90 -18.62 6.35
CA LEU A 902 -4.21 -18.01 6.11
C LEU A 902 -4.11 -16.77 5.21
N ALA A 903 -3.19 -15.85 5.51
CA ALA A 903 -2.93 -14.67 4.69
C ALA A 903 -2.61 -15.03 3.22
N LEU A 904 -1.90 -16.15 3.00
CA LEU A 904 -1.62 -16.69 1.68
C LEU A 904 -2.84 -17.30 1.00
N SER A 905 -3.77 -17.88 1.75
CA SER A 905 -4.93 -18.59 1.19
C SER A 905 -5.92 -17.68 0.45
N GLY A 906 -6.00 -16.39 0.82
CA GLY A 906 -6.88 -15.41 0.18
C GLY A 906 -6.44 -14.97 -1.24
N GLY A 907 -5.18 -15.20 -1.63
CA GLY A 907 -4.63 -14.76 -2.91
C GLY A 907 -4.21 -15.89 -3.88
N LEU A 908 -4.44 -17.16 -3.53
CA LEU A 908 -3.92 -18.30 -4.28
C LEU A 908 -4.98 -19.01 -5.13
N PRO A 909 -4.62 -19.59 -6.30
CA PRO A 909 -5.51 -20.44 -7.07
C PRO A 909 -6.06 -21.62 -6.25
N GLU A 910 -7.33 -21.98 -6.48
CA GLU A 910 -8.06 -22.95 -5.66
C GLU A 910 -7.37 -24.33 -5.53
N ALA A 911 -6.65 -24.76 -6.58
CA ALA A 911 -5.84 -25.99 -6.57
C ALA A 911 -4.66 -25.95 -5.58
N THR A 912 -4.12 -24.77 -5.27
CA THR A 912 -3.06 -24.58 -4.28
C THR A 912 -3.65 -24.45 -2.87
N VAL A 913 -4.78 -23.75 -2.71
CA VAL A 913 -5.52 -23.69 -1.44
C VAL A 913 -5.96 -25.09 -0.99
N ALA A 914 -6.39 -25.94 -1.92
CA ALA A 914 -6.73 -27.34 -1.64
C ALA A 914 -5.58 -28.17 -1.05
N ARG A 915 -4.31 -27.81 -1.34
CA ARG A 915 -3.11 -28.47 -0.77
C ARG A 915 -2.75 -27.97 0.63
N LEU A 916 -3.09 -26.71 0.96
CA LEU A 916 -2.84 -26.11 2.27
C LEU A 916 -3.96 -26.42 3.29
N ARG A 917 -5.20 -26.60 2.82
CA ARG A 917 -6.38 -26.90 3.65
C ARG A 917 -6.19 -28.05 4.66
N PRO A 918 -5.50 -29.18 4.35
CA PRO A 918 -5.24 -30.23 5.34
C PRO A 918 -4.32 -29.80 6.50
N LEU A 919 -3.31 -28.97 6.21
CA LEU A 919 -2.39 -28.39 7.21
C LEU A 919 -3.17 -27.43 8.11
N VAL A 920 -3.85 -26.44 7.53
CA VAL A 920 -4.66 -25.45 8.27
C VAL A 920 -5.71 -26.13 9.15
N ALA A 921 -6.50 -27.07 8.59
CA ALA A 921 -7.52 -27.77 9.35
C ALA A 921 -6.95 -28.64 10.48
N ARG A 922 -5.69 -29.13 10.36
CA ARG A 922 -5.00 -29.80 11.46
C ARG A 922 -4.54 -28.81 12.53
N LEU A 923 -3.85 -27.74 12.14
CA LEU A 923 -3.37 -26.69 13.05
C LEU A 923 -4.52 -26.18 13.93
N VAL A 924 -5.64 -25.80 13.31
CA VAL A 924 -6.86 -25.39 14.01
C VAL A 924 -7.38 -26.48 14.96
N ARG A 925 -7.57 -27.73 14.50
CA ARG A 925 -8.06 -28.82 15.38
C ARG A 925 -7.15 -29.09 16.57
N GLU A 926 -5.83 -29.09 16.38
CA GLU A 926 -4.87 -29.37 17.45
C GLU A 926 -4.81 -28.23 18.47
N LEU A 927 -4.78 -26.98 18.01
CA LEU A 927 -4.84 -25.79 18.87
C LEU A 927 -6.17 -25.74 19.66
N THR A 928 -7.32 -25.91 19.00
CA THR A 928 -8.63 -26.00 19.66
C THR A 928 -8.68 -27.15 20.68
N THR A 929 -8.09 -28.32 20.38
CA THR A 929 -8.07 -29.46 21.31
C THR A 929 -7.18 -29.19 22.52
N GLN A 930 -5.97 -28.65 22.32
CA GLN A 930 -5.07 -28.27 23.41
C GLN A 930 -5.71 -27.20 24.31
N LEU A 931 -6.37 -26.21 23.71
CA LEU A 931 -7.10 -25.17 24.42
C LEU A 931 -8.27 -25.77 25.20
N ALA A 932 -9.16 -26.54 24.55
CA ALA A 932 -10.33 -27.14 25.19
C ALA A 932 -9.97 -28.07 26.37
N VAL A 933 -8.84 -28.78 26.33
CA VAL A 933 -8.35 -29.57 27.46
C VAL A 933 -7.97 -28.69 28.65
N ARG A 934 -7.36 -27.51 28.41
CA ARG A 934 -7.03 -26.53 29.45
C ARG A 934 -8.28 -25.83 30.00
N LEU A 935 -9.23 -25.44 29.14
CA LEU A 935 -10.42 -24.67 29.53
C LEU A 935 -11.52 -25.50 30.19
N ARG A 936 -11.65 -26.80 29.86
CA ARG A 936 -12.75 -27.65 30.34
C ARG A 936 -12.94 -27.66 31.87
N PRO A 937 -11.89 -27.76 32.72
CA PRO A 937 -12.05 -27.71 34.19
C PRO A 937 -12.74 -26.42 34.67
N ALA A 938 -12.35 -25.25 34.14
CA ALA A 938 -12.95 -23.96 34.48
C ALA A 938 -14.47 -23.95 34.23
N LEU A 939 -14.90 -24.58 33.15
CA LEU A 939 -16.28 -24.57 32.64
C LEU A 939 -17.18 -25.64 33.27
N THR A 940 -16.62 -26.71 33.86
CA THR A 940 -17.41 -27.81 34.46
C THR A 940 -18.34 -27.39 35.60
N GLY A 941 -18.06 -26.26 36.27
CA GLY A 941 -18.89 -25.74 37.37
C GLY A 941 -20.25 -25.14 36.95
N ILE A 942 -20.51 -24.97 35.65
CA ILE A 942 -21.71 -24.26 35.16
C ILE A 942 -22.96 -25.18 35.16
N SER A 943 -22.80 -26.51 35.24
CA SER A 943 -23.94 -27.46 35.19
C SER A 943 -24.24 -28.14 36.53
N LEU A 944 -25.17 -27.56 37.31
CA LEU A 944 -25.62 -28.13 38.58
C LEU A 944 -26.60 -29.31 38.40
N PRO A 945 -26.36 -30.50 38.99
CA PRO A 945 -27.24 -31.66 38.84
C PRO A 945 -28.55 -31.51 39.62
N VAL A 946 -29.68 -31.66 38.92
CA VAL A 946 -31.03 -31.45 39.49
C VAL A 946 -31.54 -32.74 40.18
N PRO A 947 -32.13 -32.67 41.39
CA PRO A 947 -32.71 -33.85 42.06
C PRO A 947 -33.95 -34.36 41.32
N SER A 948 -34.00 -35.67 41.04
CA SER A 948 -35.09 -36.35 40.35
C SER A 948 -35.62 -37.55 41.16
N ARG A 949 -36.90 -37.89 40.99
CA ARG A 949 -37.48 -39.15 41.51
C ARG A 949 -37.59 -40.24 40.44
N ARG A 950 -37.22 -39.95 39.19
CA ARG A 950 -37.18 -40.95 38.11
C ARG A 950 -35.85 -41.71 38.16
N PRO A 951 -35.85 -43.06 38.14
CA PRO A 951 -34.62 -43.83 38.03
C PRO A 951 -33.93 -43.52 36.70
N GLY A 952 -32.66 -43.11 36.75
CA GLY A 952 -31.93 -42.66 35.54
C GLY A 952 -30.59 -41.96 35.79
N GLY A 953 -30.12 -41.86 37.04
CA GLY A 953 -28.82 -41.32 37.40
C GLY A 953 -28.39 -41.80 38.79
N GLY A 954 -27.21 -41.40 39.26
CA GLY A 954 -26.67 -41.85 40.55
C GLY A 954 -27.59 -41.51 41.73
N LEU A 955 -27.76 -42.43 42.67
CA LEU A 955 -28.62 -42.24 43.84
C LEU A 955 -28.08 -41.11 44.73
N ASP A 956 -28.88 -40.08 45.01
CA ASP A 956 -28.55 -39.10 46.04
C ASP A 956 -28.81 -39.72 47.42
N LEU A 957 -27.77 -40.32 47.97
CA LEU A 957 -27.85 -41.11 49.21
C LEU A 957 -28.32 -40.26 50.40
N ARG A 958 -27.91 -38.99 50.49
CA ARG A 958 -28.33 -38.08 51.58
C ARG A 958 -29.83 -37.73 51.48
N ARG A 959 -30.33 -37.35 50.30
CA ARG A 959 -31.76 -37.05 50.09
C ARG A 959 -32.63 -38.32 50.17
N THR A 960 -32.14 -39.44 49.65
CA THR A 960 -32.82 -40.74 49.74
C THR A 960 -32.97 -41.19 51.18
N VAL A 961 -31.89 -41.21 51.98
CA VAL A 961 -31.99 -41.56 53.40
C VAL A 961 -32.97 -40.63 54.11
N ARG A 962 -32.83 -39.30 53.96
CA ARG A 962 -33.72 -38.32 54.61
C ARG A 962 -35.20 -38.50 54.24
N ALA A 963 -35.50 -38.79 52.97
CA ALA A 963 -36.86 -39.05 52.50
C ALA A 963 -37.46 -40.37 53.01
N ASN A 964 -36.63 -41.29 53.48
CA ASN A 964 -37.03 -42.62 53.95
C ASN A 964 -36.75 -42.85 55.45
N LEU A 965 -36.34 -41.84 56.23
CA LEU A 965 -36.14 -42.01 57.69
C LEU A 965 -37.40 -42.54 58.41
N ALA A 966 -38.59 -42.28 57.88
CA ALA A 966 -39.86 -42.82 58.38
C ALA A 966 -40.05 -44.34 58.16
N THR A 967 -39.28 -44.98 57.28
CA THR A 967 -39.28 -46.44 57.06
C THR A 967 -38.19 -47.17 57.86
N ALA A 968 -37.45 -46.45 58.70
CA ALA A 968 -36.42 -47.01 59.57
C ALA A 968 -37.02 -47.98 60.59
N ARG A 969 -36.56 -49.23 60.58
CA ARG A 969 -36.92 -50.27 61.58
C ARG A 969 -35.65 -50.80 62.23
N ARG A 970 -35.72 -51.19 63.50
CA ARG A 970 -34.64 -51.98 64.13
C ARG A 970 -34.86 -53.45 63.78
N GLY A 971 -33.82 -54.12 63.31
CA GLY A 971 -33.78 -55.58 63.23
C GLY A 971 -33.61 -56.20 64.62
N ASP A 972 -33.78 -57.52 64.70
CA ASP A 972 -33.64 -58.28 65.94
C ASP A 972 -32.20 -58.30 66.49
N ASP A 973 -31.22 -57.88 65.66
CA ASP A 973 -29.82 -57.64 66.01
C ASP A 973 -29.54 -56.20 66.50
N GLY A 974 -30.59 -55.37 66.62
CA GLY A 974 -30.51 -53.97 67.03
C GLY A 974 -30.08 -52.98 65.94
N ARG A 975 -29.76 -53.42 64.71
CA ARG A 975 -29.34 -52.52 63.62
C ARG A 975 -30.54 -51.79 63.02
N VAL A 976 -30.38 -50.50 62.73
CA VAL A 976 -31.41 -49.69 62.07
C VAL A 976 -31.32 -49.88 60.56
N ILE A 977 -32.32 -50.53 59.98
CA ILE A 977 -32.46 -50.77 58.54
C ILE A 977 -33.47 -49.74 57.99
N VAL A 978 -33.06 -48.96 57.01
CA VAL A 978 -33.92 -47.99 56.30
C VAL A 978 -34.29 -48.56 54.94
N LEU A 979 -35.58 -48.83 54.71
CA LEU A 979 -36.06 -49.38 53.43
C LEU A 979 -36.31 -48.22 52.44
N PRO A 980 -35.57 -48.10 51.31
CA PRO A 980 -35.66 -46.95 50.43
C PRO A 980 -36.87 -47.02 49.48
N ASP A 981 -38.08 -46.79 50.03
CA ASP A 981 -39.36 -46.70 49.29
C ASP A 981 -39.36 -45.51 48.29
N ARG A 982 -38.69 -44.41 48.64
CA ARG A 982 -38.64 -43.17 47.87
C ARG A 982 -37.20 -42.82 47.47
N PRO A 983 -36.58 -43.54 46.52
CA PRO A 983 -35.24 -43.22 46.05
C PRO A 983 -35.24 -41.87 45.31
N VAL A 984 -34.28 -41.02 45.66
CA VAL A 984 -34.02 -39.73 44.99
C VAL A 984 -32.70 -39.88 44.23
N PHE A 985 -32.75 -39.71 42.92
CA PHE A 985 -31.61 -39.81 42.01
C PHE A 985 -31.15 -38.42 41.59
N ARG A 986 -29.88 -38.28 41.23
CA ARG A 986 -29.36 -37.07 40.55
C ARG A 986 -29.72 -37.18 39.07
N GLY A 987 -30.64 -36.33 38.63
CA GLY A 987 -30.99 -36.20 37.22
C GLY A 987 -29.92 -35.44 36.44
N LYS A 988 -29.82 -35.70 35.15
CA LYS A 988 -29.07 -34.83 34.23
C LYS A 988 -29.73 -33.46 34.23
N ALA A 989 -28.94 -32.38 34.35
CA ALA A 989 -29.43 -31.03 34.17
C ALA A 989 -30.09 -30.88 32.79
N ARG A 990 -31.18 -30.11 32.72
CA ARG A 990 -31.82 -29.78 31.45
C ARG A 990 -30.89 -28.81 30.71
N ARG A 991 -30.65 -29.04 29.42
CA ARG A 991 -29.93 -28.08 28.55
C ARG A 991 -30.81 -26.83 28.38
N THR A 992 -30.53 -25.80 29.15
CA THR A 992 -31.04 -24.43 28.98
C THR A 992 -29.84 -23.51 29.06
N SER A 993 -29.57 -22.75 28.00
CA SER A 993 -28.52 -21.73 28.00
C SER A 993 -29.01 -20.57 28.88
N ASP A 994 -28.43 -20.45 30.07
CA ASP A 994 -28.91 -19.50 31.10
C ASP A 994 -28.26 -18.11 30.98
N TRP A 995 -27.17 -18.00 30.20
CA TRP A 995 -26.36 -16.79 30.00
C TRP A 995 -26.07 -16.55 28.51
N ARG A 996 -26.00 -15.27 28.12
CA ARG A 996 -25.55 -14.82 26.80
C ARG A 996 -24.15 -14.22 26.91
N LEU A 997 -23.26 -14.65 26.02
CA LEU A 997 -21.89 -14.17 25.86
C LEU A 997 -21.78 -13.47 24.50
N VAL A 998 -21.36 -12.22 24.48
CA VAL A 998 -21.02 -11.48 23.25
C VAL A 998 -19.52 -11.21 23.28
N LEU A 999 -18.77 -11.88 22.40
CA LEU A 999 -17.36 -11.62 22.15
C LEU A 999 -17.26 -10.55 21.07
N VAL A 1000 -16.70 -9.40 21.42
CA VAL A 1000 -16.45 -8.27 20.52
C VAL A 1000 -14.94 -8.22 20.31
N VAL A 1001 -14.50 -8.51 19.08
CA VAL A 1001 -13.09 -8.77 18.75
C VAL A 1001 -12.64 -7.78 17.70
N ASP A 1002 -11.59 -7.05 18.04
CA ASP A 1002 -10.87 -6.14 17.17
C ASP A 1002 -10.07 -6.94 16.12
N VAL A 1003 -10.23 -6.62 14.84
CA VAL A 1003 -9.56 -7.29 13.71
C VAL A 1003 -8.64 -6.35 12.92
N SER A 1004 -8.17 -5.30 13.58
CA SER A 1004 -7.09 -4.44 13.08
C SER A 1004 -5.77 -5.20 12.88
N GLY A 1005 -4.84 -4.62 12.12
CA GLY A 1005 -3.55 -5.25 11.80
C GLY A 1005 -2.64 -5.53 13.00
N SER A 1006 -2.78 -4.80 14.12
CA SER A 1006 -2.11 -5.11 15.40
C SER A 1006 -2.72 -6.31 16.12
N MET A 1007 -3.99 -6.62 15.82
CA MET A 1007 -4.81 -7.60 16.53
C MET A 1007 -4.90 -8.97 15.84
N GLU A 1008 -4.20 -9.21 14.74
CA GLU A 1008 -4.31 -10.45 13.94
C GLU A 1008 -4.07 -11.73 14.77
N ALA A 1009 -3.02 -11.77 15.61
CA ALA A 1009 -2.73 -12.92 16.48
C ALA A 1009 -3.81 -13.13 17.57
N SER A 1010 -4.28 -12.03 18.17
CA SER A 1010 -5.36 -12.04 19.17
C SER A 1010 -6.73 -12.38 18.55
N THR A 1011 -6.95 -12.07 17.27
CA THR A 1011 -8.14 -12.47 16.50
C THR A 1011 -8.18 -13.99 16.36
N VAL A 1012 -7.05 -14.63 16.01
CA VAL A 1012 -6.95 -16.09 15.92
C VAL A 1012 -7.30 -16.74 17.26
N TRP A 1013 -6.71 -16.25 18.36
CA TRP A 1013 -7.04 -16.76 19.70
C TRP A 1013 -8.50 -16.54 20.08
N SER A 1014 -9.08 -15.41 19.70
CA SER A 1014 -10.48 -15.08 20.01
C SER A 1014 -11.45 -15.98 19.24
N ALA A 1015 -11.21 -16.24 17.95
CA ALA A 1015 -12.01 -17.16 17.15
C ALA A 1015 -11.93 -18.61 17.66
N LEU A 1016 -10.72 -19.10 17.98
CA LEU A 1016 -10.53 -20.42 18.60
C LEU A 1016 -11.23 -20.52 19.96
N THR A 1017 -11.18 -19.46 20.77
CA THR A 1017 -11.82 -19.39 22.09
C THR A 1017 -13.35 -19.33 21.96
N ALA A 1018 -13.89 -18.57 21.00
CA ALA A 1018 -15.31 -18.51 20.68
C ALA A 1018 -15.87 -19.89 20.28
N ALA A 1019 -15.16 -20.62 19.42
CA ALA A 1019 -15.50 -21.99 19.03
C ALA A 1019 -15.52 -22.96 20.24
N VAL A 1020 -14.58 -22.81 21.20
CA VAL A 1020 -14.62 -23.59 22.44
C VAL A 1020 -15.82 -23.20 23.32
N PHE A 1021 -16.19 -21.92 23.39
CA PHE A 1021 -17.36 -21.46 24.16
C PHE A 1021 -18.70 -21.87 23.53
N ALA A 1022 -18.85 -21.86 22.20
CA ALA A 1022 -20.04 -22.38 21.52
C ALA A 1022 -20.29 -23.87 21.84
N GLY A 1023 -19.22 -24.65 21.99
CA GLY A 1023 -19.28 -26.02 22.49
C GLY A 1023 -19.79 -26.21 23.94
N VAL A 1024 -20.05 -25.14 24.70
CA VAL A 1024 -20.52 -25.18 26.10
C VAL A 1024 -22.06 -25.11 26.16
N PRO A 1025 -22.78 -26.20 26.53
CA PRO A 1025 -24.25 -26.27 26.43
C PRO A 1025 -25.07 -25.39 27.40
N ALA A 1026 -24.42 -24.43 28.08
CA ALA A 1026 -25.02 -23.52 29.07
C ALA A 1026 -24.85 -22.04 28.70
N LEU A 1027 -24.09 -21.74 27.64
CA LEU A 1027 -23.88 -20.40 27.10
C LEU A 1027 -24.60 -20.28 25.75
N SER A 1028 -24.87 -19.04 25.32
CA SER A 1028 -25.12 -18.69 23.92
C SER A 1028 -24.07 -17.67 23.50
N THR A 1029 -23.22 -18.04 22.55
CA THR A 1029 -22.04 -17.26 22.14
C THR A 1029 -22.35 -16.51 20.85
N HIS A 1030 -22.22 -15.19 20.88
CA HIS A 1030 -22.19 -14.33 19.71
C HIS A 1030 -20.75 -13.86 19.46
N PHE A 1031 -20.36 -13.71 18.20
CA PHE A 1031 -19.03 -13.27 17.80
C PHE A 1031 -19.16 -12.09 16.83
N LEU A 1032 -18.74 -10.91 17.29
CA LEU A 1032 -18.67 -9.68 16.52
C LEU A 1032 -17.21 -9.37 16.21
N ALA A 1033 -16.86 -9.32 14.93
CA ALA A 1033 -15.57 -8.83 14.46
C ALA A 1033 -15.71 -7.35 14.07
N PHE A 1034 -14.75 -6.49 14.41
CA PHE A 1034 -14.79 -5.08 14.02
C PHE A 1034 -13.43 -4.50 13.63
N SER A 1035 -13.45 -3.63 12.63
CA SER A 1035 -12.34 -2.73 12.28
C SER A 1035 -12.90 -1.31 12.11
N THR A 1036 -13.06 -0.82 10.89
CA THR A 1036 -13.88 0.38 10.57
C THR A 1036 -15.36 0.07 10.40
N GLU A 1037 -15.70 -1.20 10.18
CA GLU A 1037 -17.07 -1.72 10.13
C GLU A 1037 -17.23 -2.89 11.11
N VAL A 1038 -18.47 -3.20 11.50
CA VAL A 1038 -18.82 -4.26 12.46
C VAL A 1038 -19.55 -5.38 11.74
N ILE A 1039 -19.04 -6.61 11.85
CA ILE A 1039 -19.57 -7.82 11.20
C ILE A 1039 -20.00 -8.83 12.27
N ASP A 1040 -21.23 -9.33 12.18
CA ASP A 1040 -21.72 -10.43 13.02
C ASP A 1040 -21.47 -11.77 12.33
N LEU A 1041 -20.63 -12.61 12.94
CA LEU A 1041 -20.25 -13.94 12.46
C LEU A 1041 -20.78 -15.05 13.39
N THR A 1042 -21.85 -14.78 14.15
CA THR A 1042 -22.46 -15.73 15.09
C THR A 1042 -22.79 -17.10 14.45
N ASP A 1043 -23.22 -17.13 13.19
CA ASP A 1043 -23.57 -18.39 12.50
C ASP A 1043 -22.37 -19.28 12.16
N HIS A 1044 -21.14 -18.75 12.25
CA HIS A 1044 -19.90 -19.44 11.85
C HIS A 1044 -19.07 -19.94 13.05
N VAL A 1045 -19.51 -19.68 14.29
CA VAL A 1045 -18.72 -19.97 15.51
C VAL A 1045 -18.43 -21.46 15.72
N ASP A 1046 -19.24 -22.37 15.17
CA ASP A 1046 -18.98 -23.82 15.21
C ASP A 1046 -17.87 -24.27 14.22
N ASP A 1047 -17.49 -23.46 13.23
CA ASP A 1047 -16.36 -23.71 12.31
C ASP A 1047 -15.28 -22.61 12.40
N PRO A 1048 -14.27 -22.77 13.27
CA PRO A 1048 -13.18 -21.80 13.39
C PRO A 1048 -12.33 -21.65 12.11
N LEU A 1049 -12.43 -22.55 11.11
CA LEU A 1049 -11.76 -22.33 9.83
C LEU A 1049 -12.55 -21.34 8.95
N ALA A 1050 -13.88 -21.38 8.98
CA ALA A 1050 -14.72 -20.43 8.25
C ALA A 1050 -14.55 -19.01 8.81
N LEU A 1051 -14.63 -18.86 10.14
CA LEU A 1051 -14.39 -17.58 10.83
C LEU A 1051 -13.06 -16.93 10.43
N LEU A 1052 -11.97 -17.73 10.38
CA LEU A 1052 -10.63 -17.23 10.08
C LEU A 1052 -10.38 -16.94 8.58
N LEU A 1053 -11.29 -17.33 7.70
CA LEU A 1053 -11.22 -17.04 6.26
C LEU A 1053 -12.15 -15.89 5.84
N GLU A 1054 -13.19 -15.61 6.62
CA GLU A 1054 -14.13 -14.51 6.36
C GLU A 1054 -13.69 -13.18 7.01
N VAL A 1055 -12.91 -13.23 8.08
CA VAL A 1055 -12.31 -12.04 8.70
C VAL A 1055 -11.15 -11.52 7.83
N SER A 1056 -11.39 -10.43 7.12
CA SER A 1056 -10.35 -9.67 6.42
C SER A 1056 -9.79 -8.56 7.31
N VAL A 1057 -8.47 -8.42 7.35
CA VAL A 1057 -7.75 -7.45 8.21
C VAL A 1057 -7.87 -6.04 7.63
N GLY A 1058 -8.48 -5.13 8.40
CA GLY A 1058 -8.76 -3.75 8.00
C GLY A 1058 -7.82 -2.71 8.65
N GLY A 1059 -7.64 -1.57 7.98
CA GLY A 1059 -6.81 -0.47 8.43
C GLY A 1059 -7.56 0.59 9.24
N GLY A 1060 -8.04 0.24 10.44
CA GLY A 1060 -8.68 1.17 11.38
C GLY A 1060 -9.52 0.45 12.43
N THR A 1061 -9.82 1.15 13.53
CA THR A 1061 -10.49 0.59 14.71
C THR A 1061 -11.56 1.56 15.22
N ASP A 1062 -12.83 1.15 15.27
CA ASP A 1062 -13.94 1.86 15.93
C ASP A 1062 -14.55 1.00 17.05
N ILE A 1063 -13.93 1.05 18.24
CA ILE A 1063 -14.38 0.32 19.43
C ILE A 1063 -15.74 0.87 19.89
N ALA A 1064 -15.94 2.19 19.81
CA ALA A 1064 -17.21 2.84 20.14
C ALA A 1064 -18.38 2.37 19.26
N GLY A 1065 -18.16 2.17 17.96
CA GLY A 1065 -19.11 1.57 17.02
C GLY A 1065 -19.44 0.13 17.35
N ALA A 1066 -18.42 -0.68 17.63
CA ALA A 1066 -18.58 -2.09 17.99
C ALA A 1066 -19.39 -2.29 19.28
N LEU A 1067 -19.11 -1.53 20.34
CA LEU A 1067 -19.87 -1.57 21.59
C LEU A 1067 -21.33 -1.08 21.41
N ARG A 1068 -21.55 -0.10 20.54
CA ARG A 1068 -22.89 0.40 20.18
C ARG A 1068 -23.72 -0.67 19.46
N HIS A 1069 -23.09 -1.47 18.61
CA HIS A 1069 -23.73 -2.63 17.95
C HIS A 1069 -23.99 -3.77 18.95
N ALA A 1070 -23.00 -4.12 19.78
CA ALA A 1070 -23.14 -5.15 20.81
C ALA A 1070 -24.31 -4.86 21.78
N ARG A 1071 -24.55 -3.58 22.11
CA ARG A 1071 -25.73 -3.13 22.87
C ARG A 1071 -27.06 -3.53 22.23
N GLY A 1072 -27.15 -3.55 20.90
CA GLY A 1072 -28.34 -3.99 20.16
C GLY A 1072 -28.69 -5.47 20.35
N LEU A 1073 -27.72 -6.31 20.73
CA LEU A 1073 -27.89 -7.74 20.99
C LEU A 1073 -28.29 -8.05 22.45
N VAL A 1074 -28.31 -7.04 23.33
CA VAL A 1074 -28.65 -7.20 24.76
C VAL A 1074 -30.17 -7.32 24.93
N THR A 1075 -30.64 -8.53 25.23
CA THR A 1075 -32.08 -8.78 25.51
C THR A 1075 -32.41 -8.86 27.00
N VAL A 1076 -31.46 -9.31 27.84
CA VAL A 1076 -31.61 -9.42 29.30
C VAL A 1076 -30.28 -8.96 29.92
N PRO A 1077 -30.15 -7.69 30.34
CA PRO A 1077 -28.88 -7.11 30.78
C PRO A 1077 -28.20 -7.92 31.90
N ASP A 1078 -28.93 -8.26 32.96
CA ASP A 1078 -28.46 -9.02 34.12
C ASP A 1078 -27.91 -10.43 33.81
N ARG A 1079 -28.10 -10.93 32.58
CA ARG A 1079 -27.64 -12.24 32.09
C ARG A 1079 -26.83 -12.15 30.79
N THR A 1080 -26.38 -10.95 30.44
CA THR A 1080 -25.55 -10.70 29.26
C THR A 1080 -24.15 -10.28 29.70
N LEU A 1081 -23.15 -11.02 29.23
CA LEU A 1081 -21.74 -10.73 29.40
C LEU A 1081 -21.18 -10.26 28.06
N VAL A 1082 -20.66 -9.04 28.00
CA VAL A 1082 -19.99 -8.48 26.82
C VAL A 1082 -18.49 -8.43 27.11
N ILE A 1083 -17.70 -9.11 26.29
CA ILE A 1083 -16.25 -9.16 26.39
C ILE A 1083 -15.67 -8.44 25.19
N LEU A 1084 -14.95 -7.35 25.43
CA LEU A 1084 -14.18 -6.65 24.40
C LEU A 1084 -12.74 -7.18 24.43
N ILE A 1085 -12.25 -7.67 23.29
CA ILE A 1085 -10.86 -8.10 23.08
C ILE A 1085 -10.23 -7.15 22.07
N SER A 1086 -9.31 -6.30 22.54
CA SER A 1086 -8.63 -5.24 21.78
C SER A 1086 -7.32 -4.88 22.49
N ASP A 1087 -6.38 -4.23 21.80
CA ASP A 1087 -5.25 -3.52 22.39
C ASP A 1087 -5.68 -2.17 23.02
N PHE A 1088 -6.97 -1.83 22.93
CA PHE A 1088 -7.56 -0.57 23.37
C PHE A 1088 -6.97 0.66 22.67
N GLU A 1089 -6.39 0.50 21.47
CA GLU A 1089 -6.04 1.62 20.59
C GLU A 1089 -7.29 2.03 19.78
N GLU A 1090 -8.02 3.03 20.29
CA GLU A 1090 -9.20 3.58 19.60
C GLU A 1090 -8.77 4.46 18.42
N GLY A 1091 -9.21 4.09 17.20
CA GLY A 1091 -8.93 4.86 15.98
C GLY A 1091 -9.83 6.09 15.82
N GLY A 1092 -10.90 6.18 16.62
CA GLY A 1092 -11.75 7.36 16.76
C GLY A 1092 -11.49 8.19 18.03
N PRO A 1093 -12.32 9.22 18.30
CA PRO A 1093 -12.22 9.99 19.53
C PRO A 1093 -12.61 9.16 20.76
N VAL A 1094 -11.79 9.21 21.82
CA VAL A 1094 -11.99 8.43 23.07
C VAL A 1094 -13.25 8.85 23.85
N GLY A 1095 -13.78 10.06 23.66
CA GLY A 1095 -14.99 10.55 24.32
C GLY A 1095 -16.25 9.69 24.09
N PRO A 1096 -16.66 9.47 22.82
CA PRO A 1096 -17.70 8.52 22.44
C PRO A 1096 -17.54 7.11 23.04
N LEU A 1097 -16.33 6.56 23.07
CA LEU A 1097 -16.03 5.24 23.65
C LEU A 1097 -16.38 5.19 25.14
N LEU A 1098 -15.87 6.16 25.92
CA LEU A 1098 -16.15 6.26 27.35
C LEU A 1098 -17.64 6.50 27.65
N ALA A 1099 -18.38 7.13 26.74
CA ALA A 1099 -19.83 7.28 26.86
C ALA A 1099 -20.56 5.95 26.67
N GLN A 1100 -20.22 5.15 25.64
CA GLN A 1100 -20.84 3.83 25.41
C GLN A 1100 -20.61 2.87 26.59
N VAL A 1101 -19.39 2.84 27.17
CA VAL A 1101 -19.08 2.00 28.33
C VAL A 1101 -19.90 2.38 29.57
N LYS A 1102 -20.04 3.69 29.85
CA LYS A 1102 -20.88 4.17 30.96
C LYS A 1102 -22.35 3.77 30.78
N GLU A 1103 -22.86 3.87 29.56
CA GLU A 1103 -24.26 3.55 29.25
C GLU A 1103 -24.55 2.03 29.34
N LEU A 1104 -23.66 1.19 28.82
CA LEU A 1104 -23.72 -0.27 28.97
C LEU A 1104 -23.60 -0.71 30.45
N THR A 1105 -22.70 -0.10 31.22
CA THR A 1105 -22.58 -0.37 32.67
C THR A 1105 -23.86 0.04 33.41
N ALA A 1106 -24.43 1.22 33.09
CA ALA A 1106 -25.65 1.73 33.72
C ALA A 1106 -26.90 0.90 33.42
N THR A 1107 -26.93 0.14 32.31
CA THR A 1107 -28.04 -0.76 31.96
C THR A 1107 -27.96 -2.14 32.64
N GLY A 1108 -26.91 -2.43 33.42
CA GLY A 1108 -26.76 -3.69 34.16
C GLY A 1108 -26.02 -4.80 33.40
N VAL A 1109 -25.49 -4.50 32.21
CA VAL A 1109 -24.65 -5.46 31.45
C VAL A 1109 -23.32 -5.65 32.16
N SER A 1110 -22.87 -6.89 32.29
CA SER A 1110 -21.50 -7.16 32.73
C SER A 1110 -20.54 -6.94 31.56
N LEU A 1111 -19.77 -5.86 31.62
CA LEU A 1111 -18.66 -5.59 30.68
C LEU A 1111 -17.35 -6.15 31.24
N LEU A 1112 -16.55 -6.76 30.37
CA LEU A 1112 -15.18 -7.17 30.64
C LEU A 1112 -14.29 -6.69 29.48
N GLY A 1113 -13.21 -5.96 29.79
CA GLY A 1113 -12.17 -5.70 28.80
C GLY A 1113 -11.03 -6.69 28.97
N CYS A 1114 -10.70 -7.41 27.90
CA CYS A 1114 -9.51 -8.24 27.81
C CYS A 1114 -8.48 -7.49 26.97
N ALA A 1115 -7.35 -7.12 27.58
CA ALA A 1115 -6.23 -6.58 26.82
C ALA A 1115 -5.68 -7.66 25.87
N SER A 1116 -5.22 -7.22 24.69
CA SER A 1116 -4.47 -8.06 23.76
C SER A 1116 -3.27 -8.72 24.46
N LEU A 1117 -3.03 -9.99 24.14
CA LEU A 1117 -1.92 -10.78 24.65
C LEU A 1117 -1.03 -11.27 23.52
N ASP A 1118 0.27 -11.26 23.75
CA ASP A 1118 1.23 -11.97 22.92
C ASP A 1118 1.18 -13.50 23.14
N ASP A 1119 1.95 -14.25 22.34
CA ASP A 1119 2.06 -15.71 22.45
C ASP A 1119 2.68 -16.21 23.78
N THR A 1120 3.19 -15.31 24.61
CA THR A 1120 3.75 -15.62 25.94
C THR A 1120 2.74 -15.38 27.08
N GLY A 1121 1.62 -14.70 26.79
CA GLY A 1121 0.64 -14.27 27.78
C GLY A 1121 0.96 -12.91 28.41
N THR A 1122 1.84 -12.13 27.79
CA THR A 1122 2.20 -10.78 28.23
C THR A 1122 1.33 -9.75 27.50
N ALA A 1123 0.93 -8.70 28.21
CA ALA A 1123 -0.05 -7.74 27.73
C ALA A 1123 0.55 -6.67 26.80
N ARG A 1124 -0.18 -6.31 25.75
CA ARG A 1124 0.06 -5.10 24.96
C ARG A 1124 -1.23 -4.29 24.86
N TYR A 1125 -1.22 -3.05 25.36
CA TYR A 1125 -2.38 -2.16 25.29
C TYR A 1125 -2.04 -0.69 25.61
N SER A 1126 -2.90 0.23 25.15
CA SER A 1126 -2.86 1.65 25.55
C SER A 1126 -3.24 1.83 27.03
N THR A 1127 -2.26 2.16 27.88
CA THR A 1127 -2.49 2.24 29.34
C THR A 1127 -3.41 3.41 29.72
N ALA A 1128 -3.41 4.49 28.92
CA ALA A 1128 -4.21 5.67 29.17
C ALA A 1128 -5.69 5.45 28.83
N ILE A 1129 -5.98 4.82 27.69
CA ILE A 1129 -7.36 4.47 27.30
C ILE A 1129 -7.91 3.41 28.26
N ALA A 1130 -7.12 2.39 28.61
CA ALA A 1130 -7.51 1.39 29.59
C ALA A 1130 -7.86 1.99 30.97
N ALA A 1131 -7.07 2.95 31.47
CA ALA A 1131 -7.38 3.64 32.72
C ALA A 1131 -8.71 4.42 32.65
N GLY A 1132 -9.00 5.08 31.52
CA GLY A 1132 -10.27 5.75 31.26
C GLY A 1132 -11.47 4.79 31.25
N LEU A 1133 -11.32 3.63 30.61
CA LEU A 1133 -12.34 2.57 30.53
C LEU A 1133 -12.64 1.95 31.90
N VAL A 1134 -11.63 1.73 32.74
CA VAL A 1134 -11.80 1.29 34.13
C VAL A 1134 -12.54 2.35 34.96
N ALA A 1135 -12.20 3.64 34.79
CA ALA A 1135 -12.94 4.74 35.43
C ALA A 1135 -14.39 4.89 34.90
N ALA A 1136 -14.68 4.40 33.70
CA ALA A 1136 -16.02 4.35 33.11
C ALA A 1136 -16.87 3.15 33.59
N GLY A 1137 -16.27 2.18 34.29
CA GLY A 1137 -16.97 1.04 34.89
C GLY A 1137 -16.66 -0.33 34.29
N MET A 1138 -15.84 -0.42 33.23
CA MET A 1138 -15.42 -1.69 32.64
C MET A 1138 -14.11 -2.16 33.28
N PRO A 1139 -14.10 -3.24 34.08
CA PRO A 1139 -12.85 -3.82 34.56
C PRO A 1139 -12.04 -4.34 33.36
N ILE A 1140 -10.79 -3.93 33.28
CA ILE A 1140 -9.82 -4.40 32.29
C ILE A 1140 -8.81 -5.30 32.98
N ALA A 1141 -8.51 -6.44 32.35
CA ALA A 1141 -7.41 -7.31 32.73
C ALA A 1141 -6.76 -7.89 31.47
N ALA A 1142 -5.46 -8.10 31.53
CA ALA A 1142 -4.76 -8.96 30.58
C ALA A 1142 -4.94 -10.40 31.05
N LEU A 1143 -5.62 -11.23 30.25
CA LEU A 1143 -6.05 -12.56 30.68
C LEU A 1143 -5.79 -13.57 29.59
N SER A 1144 -5.02 -14.62 29.92
CA SER A 1144 -4.89 -15.76 29.01
C SER A 1144 -6.27 -16.35 28.73
N PRO A 1145 -6.47 -17.06 27.60
CA PRO A 1145 -7.74 -17.74 27.33
C PRO A 1145 -8.24 -18.63 28.48
N LEU A 1146 -7.33 -19.15 29.31
CA LEU A 1146 -7.65 -19.91 30.53
C LEU A 1146 -8.18 -19.03 31.67
N GLU A 1147 -7.56 -17.87 31.90
CA GLU A 1147 -8.00 -16.91 32.92
C GLU A 1147 -9.30 -16.22 32.49
N LEU A 1148 -9.47 -15.93 31.20
CA LEU A 1148 -10.73 -15.44 30.64
C LEU A 1148 -11.86 -16.45 30.89
N ALA A 1149 -11.65 -17.74 30.63
CA ALA A 1149 -12.63 -18.78 30.92
C ALA A 1149 -12.92 -18.94 32.43
N ASN A 1150 -11.93 -18.73 33.30
CA ASN A 1150 -12.14 -18.68 34.74
C ASN A 1150 -12.99 -17.44 35.14
N TRP A 1151 -12.68 -16.26 34.61
CA TRP A 1151 -13.37 -15.00 34.94
C TRP A 1151 -14.82 -14.99 34.48
N VAL A 1152 -15.08 -15.49 33.26
CA VAL A 1152 -16.44 -15.81 32.78
C VAL A 1152 -17.11 -16.81 33.73
N GLY A 1153 -16.40 -17.87 34.12
CA GLY A 1153 -16.88 -18.89 35.05
C GLY A 1153 -17.23 -18.37 36.44
N GLU A 1154 -16.53 -17.35 36.95
CA GLU A 1154 -16.84 -16.66 38.21
C GLU A 1154 -18.07 -15.77 38.07
N LYS A 1155 -18.11 -14.89 37.06
CA LYS A 1155 -19.26 -13.98 36.81
C LYS A 1155 -20.57 -14.72 36.57
N VAL A 1156 -20.52 -15.89 35.91
CA VAL A 1156 -21.68 -16.76 35.67
C VAL A 1156 -22.17 -17.47 36.94
N ARG A 1157 -21.34 -17.60 37.99
CA ARG A 1157 -21.70 -18.26 39.27
C ARG A 1157 -22.27 -17.33 40.33
N GLY A 1158 -21.92 -16.03 40.28
CA GLY A 1158 -22.32 -15.00 41.24
C GLY A 1158 -21.30 -14.77 42.35
#